data_AF-A0AAD9W4I5-F1
#
_entry.id   AF-A0AAD9W4I5-F1
#
_cell.length_a   1.000
_cell.length_b   1.000
_cell.length_c   1.000
_cell.angle_alpha   90.00
_cell.angle_beta   90.00
_cell.angle_gamma   90.00
#
_symmetry.space_group_name_H-M   'P 1'
#
loop_
_entity.id
_entity.type
_entity.pdbx_description
1 polymer ?
#
loop_
_entity_poly.entity_id
_entity_poly.type
_entity_poly.pdbx_seq_one_letter_code
_entity_poly.pdbx_strand_id
1 'polypeptide(L)'
;MLFFRPLQAGLLLASGLLTAASPGKHFKQPHGCSAPHGSGSGSGSNSGQGSSSGSNAGSGQGSGKQTLRKVCSVCLRSNVLIELGLVHRDLVIIGGGATGVYSAWRAIEEGNLSVSVIEASDRLGGHVDTFYDPATNLPVDYGVQAYINNDQTKAFFSRFDIPVNASTTSPFKTYVADFKAGVVIPNATYPDPLTLIEPLTHYLGVMSTNFPFLNEGTFDLPDPVPEDLLMPFGQFVAKYNISDVVSVIFTFAHTVGNLLEAPTLYVVQNFGAAHILGLASGYVYAPAGNQVVYDAAAAWLGDRVVYNNKVVSTTRNQDGTTNVNLGDGETIKAKKVLITIPPTLDNLAGFDLDEEETNLFEQWSHVPYYVGVTRQTGLPDLTNFINVDTSSVGNLPLVPYVWRLETVGVPGYQTVKVIGEADSTKAQGLVYDAVSKIDKSLATLQLGGSTGPSEDIFAVWQEHALLGLNVPTASIQSGFYKNLYGLQGHKNTYWTGNAWASDYSPLLWAFTDNRVLPYILGRNTTIQDAVDATSTGSIFIYKGTYTEQVKIPSSTKNLAIYGETTDTSSYTNNVVSLEYKMSQALGASNNEATATLDNQGANVSIYNIDIKNTYGKGSQAVAVMAYNKEQQAYYGVGLYSYQDTLLTWEGTQIFANSYIEGATDFIFGREGSLWITNSTLGVAGAGCITASGRTSESSASYYVITDSTVTKASGADVSAAEVYLGRPWGENARVAFQRTELPDLINSAGWKAWNDDDPRTDGVVYGEFDNTGNGASGDRDFETKLTAALEIGDILGSDYADWVDAAYI
;
A
#
# COMPACT_ATOMS: atom_id res chain seq x y z
N MET A 1 2.88 30.00 6.95
CA MET A 1 2.35 29.93 8.33
C MET A 1 1.03 29.14 8.42
N LEU A 2 0.17 29.13 7.39
CA LEU A 2 -1.13 28.44 7.34
C LEU A 2 -1.05 26.87 7.29
N PHE A 3 -0.49 26.22 8.33
CA PHE A 3 -0.08 24.77 8.53
C PHE A 3 1.37 24.56 9.01
N PHE A 4 2.20 25.61 9.00
CA PHE A 4 3.55 25.41 8.45
C PHE A 4 4.55 24.87 9.48
N ARG A 5 4.81 23.56 9.39
CA ARG A 5 6.15 23.05 9.00
C ARG A 5 6.30 21.62 8.41
N PRO A 6 5.29 20.75 8.16
CA PRO A 6 3.93 20.59 8.71
C PRO A 6 3.91 19.64 9.93
N LEU A 7 3.16 19.99 10.97
CA LEU A 7 3.01 19.27 12.25
C LEU A 7 4.27 18.59 12.90
N GLN A 8 5.40 19.24 13.15
CA GLN A 8 6.27 19.95 12.21
C GLN A 8 7.29 18.92 11.68
N ALA A 9 7.55 18.89 10.36
CA ALA A 9 8.06 17.73 9.59
C ALA A 9 7.42 16.34 9.90
N GLY A 10 6.24 16.34 10.53
CA GLY A 10 5.18 15.32 10.51
C GLY A 10 5.50 13.83 10.70
N LEU A 11 5.77 13.31 11.91
CA LEU A 11 6.16 13.98 13.14
C LEU A 11 7.69 14.01 13.14
N LEU A 12 8.26 15.12 12.66
CA LEU A 12 9.66 15.43 12.26
C LEU A 12 10.47 14.43 11.39
N LEU A 13 9.98 13.19 11.18
CA LEU A 13 10.39 12.15 10.22
C LEU A 13 9.58 10.84 10.46
N ALA A 14 8.41 10.93 11.14
CA ALA A 14 7.92 9.88 12.04
C ALA A 14 9.07 9.37 12.95
N SER A 15 9.65 10.31 13.70
CA SER A 15 11.08 10.68 13.59
C SER A 15 12.15 9.61 13.80
N GLY A 16 12.77 9.19 12.69
CA GLY A 16 14.01 8.40 12.66
C GLY A 16 13.75 6.95 13.04
N LEU A 17 13.27 6.73 14.26
CA LEU A 17 12.74 5.47 14.76
C LEU A 17 11.79 4.86 13.71
N LEU A 18 12.14 3.74 13.08
CA LEU A 18 12.91 2.61 13.63
C LEU A 18 14.45 2.70 13.72
N THR A 19 15.15 3.81 13.41
CA THR A 19 16.64 3.99 13.48
C THR A 19 17.35 3.63 14.81
N ALA A 20 16.65 3.15 15.84
CA ALA A 20 17.26 2.55 17.02
C ALA A 20 16.65 1.18 17.41
N ALA A 21 16.20 0.39 16.42
CA ALA A 21 16.22 -1.07 16.52
C ALA A 21 17.67 -1.61 16.65
N SER A 22 18.66 -0.77 16.35
CA SER A 22 20.08 -0.96 16.62
C SER A 22 20.45 -0.77 18.10
N PRO A 23 21.47 -1.49 18.58
CA PRO A 23 22.52 -0.90 19.40
C PRO A 23 23.84 -0.80 18.60
N GLY A 24 24.43 0.38 18.36
CA GLY A 24 23.84 1.71 18.52
C GLY A 24 24.86 2.85 18.37
N LYS A 25 24.36 4.06 18.63
CA LYS A 25 25.06 5.26 19.13
C LYS A 25 26.30 5.85 18.40
N HIS A 26 26.08 7.11 18.00
CA HIS A 26 27.05 8.21 17.85
C HIS A 26 28.06 8.13 16.70
N PHE A 27 28.15 9.20 15.90
CA PHE A 27 29.33 10.09 15.96
C PHE A 27 29.03 11.50 15.41
N LYS A 28 29.99 12.41 15.60
CA LYS A 28 29.91 13.86 15.34
C LYS A 28 30.19 14.20 13.87
N GLN A 29 29.61 15.29 13.36
CA GLN A 29 30.15 15.98 12.17
C GLN A 29 31.51 16.64 12.45
N PRO A 30 32.34 16.79 11.40
CA PRO A 30 32.82 18.15 11.07
C PRO A 30 32.98 18.48 9.56
N HIS A 31 32.64 19.73 9.23
CA HIS A 31 33.27 20.63 8.23
C HIS A 31 33.68 20.16 6.80
N GLY A 32 32.87 20.53 5.79
CA GLY A 32 33.09 21.74 4.97
C GLY A 32 34.08 21.76 3.78
N CYS A 33 33.58 22.16 2.59
CA CYS A 33 34.32 22.97 1.59
C CYS A 33 33.34 23.65 0.59
N SER A 34 33.82 24.61 -0.21
CA SER A 34 32.98 25.64 -0.84
C SER A 34 33.39 26.11 -2.26
N ALA A 35 32.39 26.25 -3.14
CA ALA A 35 32.33 27.16 -4.31
C ALA A 35 33.27 26.86 -5.52
N PRO A 36 33.18 27.53 -6.70
CA PRO A 36 32.29 28.64 -7.09
C PRO A 36 31.62 28.57 -8.50
N HIS A 37 30.95 29.68 -8.86
CA HIS A 37 30.18 29.99 -10.10
C HIS A 37 30.90 29.87 -11.47
N GLY A 38 30.08 29.74 -12.52
CA GLY A 38 30.39 30.15 -13.92
C GLY A 38 29.09 30.46 -14.70
N SER A 39 29.09 31.49 -15.56
CA SER A 39 27.89 32.03 -16.23
C SER A 39 28.05 32.12 -17.76
N GLY A 40 26.95 32.19 -18.53
CA GLY A 40 27.04 32.56 -19.96
C GLY A 40 25.76 32.34 -20.77
N SER A 41 25.16 33.43 -21.27
CA SER A 41 23.97 33.45 -22.14
C SER A 41 24.32 33.71 -23.61
N GLY A 42 23.45 33.31 -24.55
CA GLY A 42 23.62 33.62 -25.98
C GLY A 42 22.41 33.24 -26.84
N SER A 43 21.83 34.22 -27.57
CA SER A 43 20.59 34.10 -28.34
C SER A 43 20.84 33.94 -29.85
N GLY A 44 19.84 33.45 -30.62
CA GLY A 44 19.91 33.42 -32.09
C GLY A 44 18.66 32.90 -32.80
N SER A 45 17.79 33.81 -33.26
CA SER A 45 16.66 33.55 -34.16
C SER A 45 17.10 33.31 -35.62
N ASN A 46 16.32 32.58 -36.45
CA ASN A 46 15.42 33.22 -37.44
C ASN A 46 14.49 32.24 -38.20
N SER A 47 13.55 32.85 -38.92
CA SER A 47 12.44 32.34 -39.74
C SER A 47 12.80 31.76 -41.12
N GLY A 48 11.84 31.04 -41.74
CA GLY A 48 11.85 30.72 -43.17
C GLY A 48 10.59 30.00 -43.67
N GLN A 49 9.68 30.70 -44.36
CA GLN A 49 8.54 30.11 -45.07
C GLN A 49 8.96 29.54 -46.44
N GLY A 50 8.22 28.54 -46.95
CA GLY A 50 8.31 28.07 -48.34
C GLY A 50 7.06 27.29 -48.74
N SER A 51 6.48 27.59 -49.90
CA SER A 51 5.16 27.10 -50.36
C SER A 51 5.22 26.51 -51.77
N SER A 52 4.05 26.23 -52.39
CA SER A 52 3.80 25.57 -53.69
C SER A 52 3.99 24.04 -53.68
N SER A 53 3.00 23.18 -54.00
CA SER A 53 1.92 23.14 -55.03
C SER A 53 2.34 22.52 -56.37
N GLY A 54 1.64 21.46 -56.77
CA GLY A 54 1.89 20.74 -58.01
C GLY A 54 0.98 19.54 -58.18
N SER A 55 -0.15 19.73 -58.88
CA SER A 55 -1.06 18.66 -59.28
C SER A 55 -0.64 18.07 -60.64
N ASN A 56 -0.90 16.79 -60.86
CA ASN A 56 -1.19 16.31 -62.21
C ASN A 56 -1.99 15.00 -62.22
N ALA A 57 -2.86 14.85 -63.21
CA ALA A 57 -3.69 13.66 -63.42
C ALA A 57 -3.24 12.91 -64.69
N GLY A 58 -3.43 11.59 -64.72
CA GLY A 58 -3.10 10.76 -65.89
C GLY A 58 -3.81 9.41 -65.85
N SER A 59 -4.74 9.21 -66.78
CA SER A 59 -5.54 7.98 -66.93
C SER A 59 -4.94 7.02 -67.95
N GLY A 60 -4.96 5.71 -67.67
CA GLY A 60 -4.61 4.66 -68.64
C GLY A 60 -5.27 3.32 -68.32
N GLN A 61 -5.94 2.72 -69.31
CA GLN A 61 -6.59 1.41 -69.21
C GLN A 61 -5.65 0.27 -69.65
N GLY A 62 -5.94 -0.97 -69.21
CA GLY A 62 -5.83 -2.12 -70.13
C GLY A 62 -5.00 -3.35 -69.71
N SER A 63 -5.65 -4.31 -69.04
CA SER A 63 -5.45 -5.77 -69.15
C SER A 63 -4.10 -6.45 -68.80
N GLY A 64 -4.16 -7.58 -68.07
CA GLY A 64 -3.41 -8.78 -68.50
C GLY A 64 -2.53 -9.57 -67.51
N LYS A 65 -3.16 -10.32 -66.59
CA LYS A 65 -2.72 -11.62 -66.01
C LYS A 65 -1.64 -11.72 -64.91
N GLN A 66 -2.02 -12.55 -63.92
CA GLN A 66 -1.23 -13.48 -63.09
C GLN A 66 -0.21 -12.96 -62.05
N THR A 67 -0.62 -13.00 -60.78
CA THR A 67 0.10 -13.78 -59.76
C THR A 67 -0.91 -14.46 -58.81
N LEU A 68 -0.68 -15.72 -58.43
CA LEU A 68 -1.50 -16.40 -57.41
C LEU A 68 -1.22 -15.82 -56.01
N ARG A 69 -2.27 -15.67 -55.20
CA ARG A 69 -2.14 -15.69 -53.74
C ARG A 69 -3.09 -16.73 -53.14
N LYS A 70 -2.56 -17.50 -52.19
CA LYS A 70 -3.28 -18.56 -51.46
C LYS A 70 -4.44 -17.98 -50.66
N VAL A 71 -5.54 -18.71 -50.60
CA VAL A 71 -6.60 -18.49 -49.61
C VAL A 71 -6.03 -18.77 -48.21
N CYS A 72 -6.29 -17.86 -47.26
CA CYS A 72 -6.27 -18.19 -45.84
C CYS A 72 -7.66 -17.85 -45.28
N SER A 73 -8.27 -18.81 -44.58
CA SER A 73 -9.67 -18.78 -44.17
C SER A 73 -9.80 -18.44 -42.69
N VAL A 74 -10.00 -17.15 -42.36
CA VAL A 74 -10.58 -16.75 -41.05
C VAL A 74 -11.53 -15.56 -41.25
N CYS A 75 -12.80 -15.88 -41.54
CA CYS A 75 -13.97 -15.05 -41.27
C CYS A 75 -15.13 -16.00 -40.98
N LEU A 76 -16.08 -15.57 -40.13
CA LEU A 76 -17.26 -16.33 -39.68
C LEU A 76 -17.00 -17.43 -38.62
N ARG A 77 -16.60 -17.01 -37.40
CA ARG A 77 -17.24 -17.50 -36.15
C ARG A 77 -17.28 -16.40 -35.09
N SER A 78 -18.24 -15.49 -35.25
CA SER A 78 -18.80 -14.71 -34.15
C SER A 78 -20.30 -14.57 -34.42
N ASN A 79 -21.11 -15.37 -33.72
CA ASN A 79 -22.54 -15.14 -33.66
C ASN A 79 -22.78 -13.91 -32.77
N VAL A 80 -22.53 -12.72 -33.31
CA VAL A 80 -23.09 -11.49 -32.75
C VAL A 80 -24.57 -11.50 -33.11
N LEU A 81 -25.35 -12.22 -32.31
CA LEU A 81 -26.74 -11.87 -32.11
C LEU A 81 -26.72 -10.45 -31.52
N ILE A 82 -27.15 -9.48 -32.32
CA ILE A 82 -27.48 -8.16 -31.80
C ILE A 82 -28.74 -8.36 -30.95
N GLU A 83 -28.57 -8.53 -29.65
CA GLU A 83 -29.67 -8.45 -28.68
C GLU A 83 -30.15 -6.99 -28.66
N LEU A 84 -31.14 -6.70 -29.52
CA LEU A 84 -31.71 -5.38 -29.72
C LEU A 84 -32.32 -4.86 -28.41
N GLY A 85 -31.55 -4.06 -27.67
CA GLY A 85 -31.98 -3.39 -26.45
C GLY A 85 -31.01 -3.45 -25.26
N LEU A 86 -29.95 -4.26 -25.32
CA LEU A 86 -28.98 -4.37 -24.21
C LEU A 86 -27.79 -3.43 -24.37
N VAL A 87 -27.48 -2.66 -23.31
CA VAL A 87 -26.26 -1.84 -23.25
C VAL A 87 -25.11 -2.71 -22.74
N HIS A 88 -24.01 -2.77 -23.48
CA HIS A 88 -22.81 -3.52 -23.07
C HIS A 88 -21.77 -2.60 -22.44
N ARG A 89 -21.17 -3.03 -21.33
CA ARG A 89 -20.07 -2.35 -20.63
C ARG A 89 -18.98 -3.33 -20.22
N ASP A 90 -17.74 -2.85 -20.12
CA ASP A 90 -16.65 -3.60 -19.49
C ASP A 90 -16.81 -3.58 -17.96
N LEU A 91 -17.26 -2.46 -17.40
CA LEU A 91 -17.47 -2.26 -15.97
C LEU A 91 -18.78 -1.52 -15.71
N VAL A 92 -19.57 -2.01 -14.75
CA VAL A 92 -20.65 -1.23 -14.12
C VAL A 92 -20.27 -0.95 -12.67
N ILE A 93 -20.37 0.31 -12.27
CA ILE A 93 -20.08 0.78 -10.92
C ILE A 93 -21.40 1.13 -10.25
N ILE A 94 -21.66 0.58 -9.06
CA ILE A 94 -22.90 0.78 -8.32
C ILE A 94 -22.57 1.66 -7.11
N GLY A 95 -23.01 2.93 -7.19
CA GLY A 95 -22.65 4.03 -6.29
C GLY A 95 -21.78 5.08 -6.99
N GLY A 96 -22.24 6.33 -7.01
CA GLY A 96 -21.55 7.52 -7.48
C GLY A 96 -20.89 8.34 -6.38
N GLY A 97 -20.55 7.71 -5.25
CA GLY A 97 -19.82 8.31 -4.15
C GLY A 97 -18.32 8.51 -4.42
N ALA A 98 -17.58 8.96 -3.39
CA ALA A 98 -16.14 9.24 -3.46
C ALA A 98 -15.32 8.15 -4.17
N THR A 99 -15.56 6.88 -3.84
CA THR A 99 -14.82 5.74 -4.39
C THR A 99 -15.32 5.34 -5.78
N GLY A 100 -16.62 5.44 -6.05
CA GLY A 100 -17.21 5.07 -7.34
C GLY A 100 -16.77 6.00 -8.47
N VAL A 101 -16.77 7.32 -8.22
CA VAL A 101 -16.29 8.32 -9.18
C VAL A 101 -14.78 8.20 -9.41
N TYR A 102 -14.01 7.97 -8.36
CA TYR A 102 -12.57 7.73 -8.46
C TYR A 102 -12.27 6.45 -9.27
N SER A 103 -13.01 5.36 -9.02
CA SER A 103 -12.89 4.11 -9.78
C SER A 103 -13.26 4.30 -11.24
N ALA A 104 -14.31 5.08 -11.55
CA ALA A 104 -14.71 5.41 -12.92
C ALA A 104 -13.59 6.17 -13.65
N TRP A 105 -12.98 7.16 -12.99
CA TRP A 105 -11.82 7.88 -13.51
C TRP A 105 -10.68 6.94 -13.89
N ARG A 106 -10.21 6.13 -12.94
CA ARG A 106 -9.06 5.23 -13.16
C ARG A 106 -9.36 4.13 -14.19
N ALA A 107 -10.56 3.54 -14.16
CA ALA A 107 -10.98 2.52 -15.12
C ALA A 107 -11.06 3.04 -16.57
N ILE A 108 -11.52 4.29 -16.77
CA ILE A 108 -11.60 4.90 -18.09
C ILE A 108 -10.21 5.30 -18.60
N GLU A 109 -9.39 5.98 -17.78
CA GLU A 109 -8.14 6.59 -18.26
C GLU A 109 -6.94 5.64 -18.29
N GLU A 110 -6.79 4.74 -17.31
CA GLU A 110 -5.73 3.72 -17.34
C GLU A 110 -6.17 2.44 -18.04
N GLY A 111 -7.44 2.07 -17.88
CA GLY A 111 -7.98 0.82 -18.40
C GLY A 111 -8.56 0.89 -19.80
N ASN A 112 -8.86 2.09 -20.29
CA ASN A 112 -9.65 2.31 -21.52
C ASN A 112 -10.97 1.50 -21.50
N LEU A 113 -11.57 1.31 -20.31
CA LEU A 113 -12.78 0.52 -20.12
C LEU A 113 -14.04 1.32 -20.46
N SER A 114 -15.04 0.66 -21.05
CA SER A 114 -16.38 1.21 -21.14
C SER A 114 -17.10 1.07 -19.79
N VAL A 115 -17.42 2.20 -19.16
CA VAL A 115 -17.99 2.28 -17.81
C VAL A 115 -19.42 2.86 -17.84
N SER A 116 -20.31 2.31 -17.00
CA SER A 116 -21.50 3.03 -16.51
C SER A 116 -21.45 3.13 -14.98
N VAL A 117 -21.90 4.25 -14.42
CA VAL A 117 -22.05 4.51 -12.98
C VAL A 117 -23.55 4.63 -12.68
N ILE A 118 -24.05 3.82 -11.74
CA ILE A 118 -25.46 3.86 -11.29
C ILE A 118 -25.51 4.62 -9.97
N GLU A 119 -26.27 5.71 -9.94
CA GLU A 119 -26.43 6.58 -8.78
C GLU A 119 -27.91 6.74 -8.40
N ALA A 120 -28.21 6.49 -7.13
CA ALA A 120 -29.56 6.55 -6.59
C ALA A 120 -30.06 7.99 -6.40
N SER A 121 -29.13 8.93 -6.24
CA SER A 121 -29.36 10.37 -6.09
C SER A 121 -29.41 11.10 -7.44
N ASP A 122 -29.71 12.40 -7.41
CA ASP A 122 -29.61 13.31 -8.55
C ASP A 122 -28.20 13.92 -8.74
N ARG A 123 -27.27 13.65 -7.79
CA ARG A 123 -25.89 14.15 -7.79
C ARG A 123 -24.86 13.05 -7.47
N LEU A 124 -23.61 13.27 -7.90
CA LEU A 124 -22.45 12.49 -7.45
C LEU A 124 -21.89 13.04 -6.13
N GLY A 125 -21.06 12.24 -5.47
CA GLY A 125 -20.27 12.62 -4.28
C GLY A 125 -20.62 11.83 -3.02
N GLY A 126 -21.83 11.26 -2.93
CA GLY A 126 -22.29 10.55 -1.73
C GLY A 126 -22.26 11.47 -0.51
N HIS A 127 -21.53 11.08 0.54
CA HIS A 127 -21.36 11.85 1.78
C HIS A 127 -20.55 13.16 1.64
N VAL A 128 -20.10 13.50 0.43
CA VAL A 128 -19.62 14.85 0.13
C VAL A 128 -20.85 15.74 0.00
N ASP A 129 -21.01 16.69 0.92
CA ASP A 129 -22.19 17.53 1.07
C ASP A 129 -21.76 18.97 1.38
N THR A 130 -22.08 19.87 0.45
CA THR A 130 -21.81 21.32 0.54
C THR A 130 -23.12 22.10 0.49
N PHE A 131 -23.39 22.92 1.49
CA PHE A 131 -24.46 23.91 1.47
C PHE A 131 -23.90 25.24 0.95
N TYR A 132 -24.67 25.94 0.11
CA TYR A 132 -24.30 27.28 -0.36
C TYR A 132 -25.24 28.31 0.27
N ASP A 133 -24.69 29.30 0.98
CA ASP A 133 -25.50 30.36 1.59
C ASP A 133 -26.25 31.15 0.50
N PRO A 134 -27.60 31.21 0.51
CA PRO A 134 -28.36 31.88 -0.53
C PRO A 134 -28.10 33.39 -0.69
N ALA A 135 -27.52 34.04 0.31
CA ALA A 135 -27.22 35.47 0.27
C ALA A 135 -25.84 35.81 -0.32
N THR A 136 -24.82 35.00 -0.02
CA THR A 136 -23.41 35.25 -0.41
C THR A 136 -22.84 34.24 -1.39
N ASN A 137 -23.52 33.11 -1.61
CA ASN A 137 -23.04 31.93 -2.33
C ASN A 137 -21.72 31.36 -1.78
N LEU A 138 -21.42 31.60 -0.50
CA LEU A 138 -20.27 30.98 0.18
C LEU A 138 -20.59 29.52 0.56
N PRO A 139 -19.64 28.59 0.37
CA PRO A 139 -19.81 27.19 0.71
C PRO A 139 -19.70 26.93 2.21
N VAL A 140 -20.46 25.95 2.68
CA VAL A 140 -20.44 25.35 4.01
C VAL A 140 -20.39 23.84 3.79
N ASP A 141 -19.19 23.26 3.83
CA ASP A 141 -19.04 21.81 3.79
C ASP A 141 -19.47 21.20 5.13
N TYR A 142 -20.46 20.31 5.11
CA TYR A 142 -21.05 19.71 6.32
C TYR A 142 -21.03 18.17 6.33
N GLY A 143 -20.82 17.54 5.17
CA GLY A 143 -20.41 16.14 5.06
C GLY A 143 -18.89 15.98 5.19
N VAL A 144 -18.22 15.62 4.08
CA VAL A 144 -16.76 15.65 3.98
C VAL A 144 -16.25 17.10 3.96
N GLN A 145 -15.53 17.49 5.02
CA GLN A 145 -15.01 18.86 5.20
C GLN A 145 -13.61 19.06 4.58
N ALA A 146 -12.77 18.02 4.56
CA ALA A 146 -11.41 18.09 3.98
C ALA A 146 -10.84 16.69 3.65
N TYR A 147 -9.75 16.66 2.89
CA TYR A 147 -9.06 15.47 2.38
C TYR A 147 -7.59 15.47 2.82
N ILE A 148 -6.98 14.30 3.02
CA ILE A 148 -5.55 14.18 3.35
C ILE A 148 -4.70 14.81 2.24
N ASN A 149 -3.74 15.66 2.62
CA ASN A 149 -2.83 16.35 1.71
C ASN A 149 -1.72 15.43 1.17
N ASN A 150 -2.10 14.47 0.33
CA ASN A 150 -1.20 13.56 -0.38
C ASN A 150 -1.27 13.80 -1.91
N ASP A 151 -0.41 13.13 -2.67
CA ASP A 151 -0.33 13.35 -4.11
C ASP A 151 -1.49 12.72 -4.88
N GLN A 152 -2.12 11.67 -4.33
CA GLN A 152 -3.33 11.06 -4.87
C GLN A 152 -4.52 12.05 -4.85
N THR A 153 -4.75 12.73 -3.72
CA THR A 153 -5.75 13.79 -3.59
C THR A 153 -5.47 14.93 -4.58
N LYS A 154 -4.22 15.39 -4.67
CA LYS A 154 -3.85 16.46 -5.61
C LYS A 154 -4.07 16.04 -7.06
N ALA A 155 -3.75 14.79 -7.42
CA ALA A 155 -3.96 14.25 -8.76
C ALA A 155 -5.46 14.19 -9.10
N PHE A 156 -6.31 13.71 -8.19
CA PHE A 156 -7.76 13.65 -8.40
C PHE A 156 -8.38 15.05 -8.57
N PHE A 157 -7.99 16.02 -7.74
CA PHE A 157 -8.48 17.40 -7.84
C PHE A 157 -7.96 18.10 -9.10
N SER A 158 -6.66 17.96 -9.39
CA SER A 158 -6.02 18.53 -10.58
C SER A 158 -6.55 17.92 -11.87
N ARG A 159 -7.04 16.68 -11.87
CA ARG A 159 -7.67 16.06 -13.04
C ARG A 159 -8.94 16.81 -13.47
N PHE A 160 -9.63 17.46 -12.55
CA PHE A 160 -10.85 18.22 -12.82
C PHE A 160 -10.64 19.74 -12.71
N ASP A 161 -9.38 20.20 -12.82
CA ASP A 161 -8.97 21.61 -12.72
C ASP A 161 -9.42 22.31 -11.41
N ILE A 162 -9.67 21.54 -10.34
CA ILE A 162 -10.12 22.09 -9.06
C ILE A 162 -8.92 22.53 -8.22
N PRO A 163 -8.79 23.82 -7.86
CA PRO A 163 -7.74 24.28 -6.96
C PRO A 163 -7.97 23.75 -5.54
N VAL A 164 -6.87 23.49 -4.83
CA VAL A 164 -6.90 23.09 -3.42
C VAL A 164 -6.35 24.19 -2.52
N ASN A 165 -7.09 24.49 -1.43
CA ASN A 165 -6.57 25.26 -0.30
C ASN A 165 -6.26 24.32 0.85
N ALA A 166 -5.33 24.72 1.72
CA ALA A 166 -5.01 23.97 2.92
C ALA A 166 -6.01 24.31 4.04
N SER A 167 -6.63 23.27 4.64
CA SER A 167 -7.63 23.37 5.71
C SER A 167 -6.99 23.63 7.09
N THR A 168 -7.10 24.85 7.63
CA THR A 168 -6.58 25.16 8.98
C THR A 168 -7.54 24.72 10.08
N THR A 169 -7.05 24.61 11.33
CA THR A 169 -7.93 24.55 12.51
C THR A 169 -8.87 25.75 12.53
N SER A 170 -10.09 25.54 13.03
CA SER A 170 -11.10 26.60 13.12
C SER A 170 -10.55 27.79 13.94
N PRO A 171 -10.40 29.00 13.37
CA PRO A 171 -9.81 30.15 14.07
C PRO A 171 -10.80 30.83 15.03
N PHE A 172 -12.01 30.28 15.11
CA PHE A 172 -13.16 30.84 15.80
C PHE A 172 -13.17 30.49 17.29
N LYS A 173 -13.85 31.31 18.09
CA LYS A 173 -13.86 31.13 19.55
C LYS A 173 -14.54 29.81 19.88
N THR A 174 -13.85 28.93 20.60
CA THR A 174 -14.42 27.64 21.04
C THR A 174 -14.85 27.70 22.49
N TYR A 175 -16.08 27.29 22.77
CA TYR A 175 -16.58 26.98 24.10
C TYR A 175 -16.62 25.46 24.29
N VAL A 176 -16.28 24.98 25.49
CA VAL A 176 -16.59 23.61 25.91
C VAL A 176 -17.91 23.64 26.67
N ALA A 177 -18.85 22.77 26.30
CA ALA A 177 -20.16 22.71 26.94
C ALA A 177 -20.61 21.26 27.12
N ASP A 178 -21.31 20.99 28.21
CA ASP A 178 -22.08 19.75 28.36
C ASP A 178 -23.44 19.97 27.70
N PHE A 179 -23.66 19.37 26.51
CA PHE A 179 -24.87 19.62 25.72
C PHE A 179 -26.10 18.96 26.38
N LYS A 180 -25.89 17.86 27.11
CA LYS A 180 -26.92 17.06 27.78
C LYS A 180 -27.43 17.78 29.02
N ALA A 181 -26.53 18.22 29.90
CA ALA A 181 -26.81 19.07 31.06
C ALA A 181 -27.20 20.49 30.66
N GLY A 182 -26.74 20.97 29.50
CA GLY A 182 -27.04 22.30 28.99
C GLY A 182 -26.16 23.41 29.55
N VAL A 183 -24.90 23.12 29.86
CA VAL A 183 -24.01 24.01 30.61
C VAL A 183 -22.72 24.30 29.84
N VAL A 184 -22.49 25.57 29.50
CA VAL A 184 -21.18 26.05 29.06
C VAL A 184 -20.25 26.08 30.27
N ILE A 185 -19.08 25.43 30.16
CA ILE A 185 -18.14 25.29 31.27
C ILE A 185 -17.18 26.49 31.26
N PRO A 186 -17.22 27.39 32.26
CA PRO A 186 -16.42 28.62 32.24
C PRO A 186 -14.92 28.32 32.27
N ASN A 187 -14.16 28.97 31.38
CA ASN A 187 -12.71 28.82 31.22
C ASN A 187 -12.20 27.42 30.84
N ALA A 188 -13.09 26.47 30.50
CA ALA A 188 -12.67 25.17 30.00
C ALA A 188 -12.08 25.28 28.58
N THR A 189 -10.96 24.60 28.36
CA THR A 189 -10.28 24.47 27.07
C THR A 189 -10.35 23.03 26.61
N TYR A 190 -10.60 22.80 25.32
CA TYR A 190 -10.43 21.47 24.72
C TYR A 190 -8.98 21.26 24.30
N PRO A 191 -8.40 20.05 24.40
CA PRO A 191 -7.04 19.79 23.96
C PRO A 191 -6.86 20.09 22.46
N ASP A 192 -5.85 20.87 22.14
CA ASP A 192 -5.42 21.10 20.75
C ASP A 192 -4.49 19.95 20.33
N PRO A 193 -4.81 19.16 19.28
CA PRO A 193 -3.91 18.11 18.77
C PRO A 193 -2.49 18.61 18.48
N LEU A 194 -2.32 19.90 18.13
CA LEU A 194 -1.01 20.52 17.89
C LEU A 194 -0.12 20.54 19.15
N THR A 195 -0.71 20.41 20.35
CA THR A 195 0.00 20.36 21.65
C THR A 195 0.33 18.95 22.12
N LEU A 196 -0.20 17.91 21.46
CA LEU A 196 -0.12 16.50 21.87
C LEU A 196 0.83 15.67 20.99
N ILE A 197 1.88 16.30 20.45
CA ILE A 197 2.82 15.68 19.51
C ILE A 197 3.49 14.42 20.08
N GLU A 198 4.01 14.48 21.32
CA GLU A 198 4.65 13.33 21.98
C GLU A 198 3.64 12.19 22.28
N PRO A 199 2.47 12.45 22.91
CA PRO A 199 1.41 11.45 23.05
C PRO A 199 0.94 10.81 21.72
N LEU A 200 0.80 11.60 20.65
CA LEU A 200 0.45 11.09 19.31
C LEU A 200 1.58 10.26 18.69
N THR A 201 2.85 10.59 18.97
CA THR A 201 4.02 9.78 18.57
C THR A 201 3.99 8.43 19.28
N HIS A 202 3.71 8.40 20.59
CA HIS A 202 3.59 7.16 21.36
C HIS A 202 2.48 6.27 20.79
N TYR A 203 1.29 6.83 20.54
CA TYR A 203 0.19 6.08 19.94
C TYR A 203 0.50 5.56 18.53
N LEU A 204 1.14 6.36 17.67
CA LEU A 204 1.62 5.91 16.35
C LEU A 204 2.65 4.76 16.47
N GLY A 205 3.54 4.83 17.46
CA GLY A 205 4.50 3.77 17.76
C GLY A 205 3.82 2.47 18.19
N VAL A 206 2.80 2.55 19.04
CA VAL A 206 1.96 1.40 19.43
C VAL A 206 1.30 0.77 18.20
N MET A 207 0.67 1.57 17.34
CA MET A 207 0.02 1.08 16.10
C MET A 207 1.03 0.41 15.18
N SER A 208 2.11 1.11 14.82
CA SER A 208 3.06 0.67 13.79
C SER A 208 3.89 -0.54 14.22
N THR A 209 4.13 -0.71 15.53
CA THR A 209 4.93 -1.84 16.06
C THR A 209 4.10 -3.10 16.27
N ASN A 210 2.86 -2.97 16.74
CA ASN A 210 2.03 -4.12 17.12
C ASN A 210 1.04 -4.55 16.02
N PHE A 211 0.59 -3.60 15.18
CA PHE A 211 -0.45 -3.81 14.17
C PHE A 211 -0.07 -3.21 12.79
N PRO A 212 1.12 -3.50 12.23
CA PRO A 212 1.61 -2.87 10.99
C PRO A 212 0.69 -3.12 9.77
N PHE A 213 -0.08 -4.20 9.77
CA PHE A 213 -1.08 -4.52 8.74
C PHE A 213 -2.27 -3.52 8.70
N LEU A 214 -2.44 -2.68 9.74
CA LEU A 214 -3.42 -1.59 9.75
C LEU A 214 -2.87 -0.26 9.24
N ASN A 215 -1.60 -0.18 8.85
CA ASN A 215 -0.96 1.09 8.44
C ASN A 215 -1.59 1.72 7.20
N GLU A 216 -2.27 0.94 6.35
CA GLU A 216 -3.00 1.42 5.16
C GLU A 216 -4.45 1.85 5.47
N GLY A 217 -4.96 1.62 6.69
CA GLY A 217 -6.36 1.85 7.04
C GLY A 217 -7.32 0.81 6.43
N THR A 218 -6.84 -0.41 6.21
CA THR A 218 -7.55 -1.54 5.60
C THR A 218 -7.96 -2.57 6.63
N PHE A 219 -9.08 -3.28 6.44
CA PHE A 219 -9.45 -4.45 7.25
C PHE A 219 -8.74 -5.76 6.80
N ASP A 220 -7.51 -5.64 6.31
CA ASP A 220 -6.66 -6.77 5.96
C ASP A 220 -5.97 -7.30 7.22
N LEU A 221 -6.59 -8.29 7.86
CA LEU A 221 -6.21 -8.76 9.20
C LEU A 221 -5.54 -10.14 9.13
N PRO A 222 -4.51 -10.41 9.95
CA PRO A 222 -3.95 -11.73 10.09
C PRO A 222 -4.95 -12.69 10.74
N ASP A 223 -4.75 -13.99 10.52
CA ASP A 223 -5.56 -15.08 11.06
C ASP A 223 -4.70 -15.95 12.00
N PRO A 224 -4.97 -15.98 13.32
CA PRO A 224 -6.07 -15.33 14.03
C PRO A 224 -5.86 -13.82 14.24
N VAL A 225 -6.96 -13.07 14.35
CA VAL A 225 -6.95 -11.63 14.65
C VAL A 225 -6.47 -11.39 16.09
N PRO A 226 -5.51 -10.47 16.35
CA PRO A 226 -5.00 -10.19 17.68
C PRO A 226 -6.09 -9.75 18.68
N GLU A 227 -6.09 -10.33 19.88
CA GLU A 227 -7.08 -10.06 20.93
C GLU A 227 -7.17 -8.58 21.33
N ASP A 228 -6.08 -7.83 21.17
CA ASP A 228 -6.00 -6.39 21.45
C ASP A 228 -6.86 -5.54 20.52
N LEU A 229 -7.15 -6.03 19.31
CA LEU A 229 -8.08 -5.38 18.39
C LEU A 229 -9.55 -5.71 18.70
N LEU A 230 -9.79 -6.74 19.53
CA LEU A 230 -11.12 -7.23 19.88
C LEU A 230 -11.62 -6.73 21.23
N MET A 231 -10.72 -6.39 22.16
CA MET A 231 -11.10 -5.82 23.46
C MET A 231 -11.77 -4.44 23.33
N PRO A 232 -12.58 -4.02 24.32
CA PRO A 232 -13.08 -2.64 24.41
C PRO A 232 -11.93 -1.64 24.45
N PHE A 233 -12.05 -0.54 23.71
CA PHE A 233 -10.96 0.42 23.56
C PHE A 233 -10.49 1.05 24.88
N GLY A 234 -11.36 1.19 25.88
CA GLY A 234 -10.96 1.62 27.22
C GLY A 234 -9.94 0.68 27.90
N GLN A 235 -10.00 -0.62 27.62
CA GLN A 235 -9.00 -1.58 28.08
C GLN A 235 -7.69 -1.42 27.30
N PHE A 236 -7.77 -1.19 25.99
CA PHE A 236 -6.61 -0.91 25.14
C PHE A 236 -5.88 0.38 25.57
N VAL A 237 -6.63 1.44 25.89
CA VAL A 237 -6.11 2.71 26.42
C VAL A 237 -5.31 2.49 27.71
N ALA A 238 -5.84 1.66 28.63
CA ALA A 238 -5.15 1.30 29.86
C ALA A 238 -3.93 0.41 29.62
N LYS A 239 -4.04 -0.58 28.71
CA LYS A 239 -2.95 -1.52 28.37
C LYS A 239 -1.72 -0.80 27.80
N TYR A 240 -1.94 0.17 26.92
CA TYR A 240 -0.87 0.87 26.20
C TYR A 240 -0.54 2.27 26.74
N ASN A 241 -1.21 2.70 27.83
CA ASN A 241 -1.01 4.00 28.46
C ASN A 241 -1.12 5.18 27.46
N ILE A 242 -2.24 5.23 26.74
CA ILE A 242 -2.54 6.26 25.71
C ILE A 242 -3.71 7.19 26.12
N SER A 243 -3.91 7.42 27.43
CA SER A 243 -4.98 8.28 27.96
C SER A 243 -4.99 9.68 27.37
N ASP A 244 -3.80 10.22 27.11
CA ASP A 244 -3.61 11.64 26.79
C ASP A 244 -4.08 11.99 25.37
N VAL A 245 -4.21 11.00 24.48
CA VAL A 245 -4.73 11.16 23.12
C VAL A 245 -6.21 10.83 22.97
N VAL A 246 -6.90 10.33 24.02
CA VAL A 246 -8.30 9.87 23.93
C VAL A 246 -9.26 10.95 23.42
N SER A 247 -9.05 12.22 23.77
CA SER A 247 -9.84 13.35 23.27
C SER A 247 -9.62 13.64 21.77
N VAL A 248 -8.38 13.48 21.29
CA VAL A 248 -8.05 13.60 19.86
C VAL A 248 -8.63 12.41 19.09
N ILE A 249 -8.49 11.20 19.62
CA ILE A 249 -9.10 9.99 19.06
C ILE A 249 -10.61 10.17 18.98
N PHE A 250 -11.28 10.62 20.04
CA PHE A 250 -12.72 10.92 20.02
C PHE A 250 -13.11 11.95 18.95
N THR A 251 -12.26 12.95 18.71
CA THR A 251 -12.51 13.95 17.66
C THR A 251 -12.65 13.28 16.29
N PHE A 252 -11.77 12.34 15.93
CA PHE A 252 -11.81 11.70 14.61
C PHE A 252 -12.66 10.43 14.56
N ALA A 253 -12.79 9.69 15.68
CA ALA A 253 -13.48 8.40 15.78
C ALA A 253 -14.85 8.47 16.50
N HIS A 254 -15.49 9.63 16.57
CA HIS A 254 -16.82 9.80 17.18
C HIS A 254 -17.92 8.91 16.54
N THR A 255 -17.75 8.56 15.27
CA THR A 255 -18.63 7.66 14.47
C THR A 255 -18.88 6.30 15.13
N VAL A 256 -17.96 5.78 15.95
CA VAL A 256 -18.11 4.47 16.63
C VAL A 256 -19.13 4.48 17.79
N GLY A 257 -19.70 5.64 18.12
CA GLY A 257 -20.65 5.78 19.23
C GLY A 257 -19.94 5.89 20.59
N ASN A 258 -20.06 4.87 21.44
CA ASN A 258 -19.42 4.86 22.75
C ASN A 258 -17.95 4.42 22.64
N LEU A 259 -17.06 5.40 22.49
CA LEU A 259 -15.63 5.20 22.19
C LEU A 259 -14.95 4.17 23.08
N LEU A 260 -15.17 4.18 24.40
CA LEU A 260 -14.43 3.33 25.34
C LEU A 260 -14.93 1.88 25.38
N GLU A 261 -16.18 1.63 24.97
CA GLU A 261 -16.78 0.29 24.92
C GLU A 261 -16.73 -0.33 23.51
N ALA A 262 -16.48 0.48 22.47
CA ALA A 262 -16.30 0.00 21.10
C ALA A 262 -15.08 -0.94 21.01
N PRO A 263 -15.15 -2.03 20.22
CA PRO A 263 -13.98 -2.87 19.95
C PRO A 263 -12.86 -2.04 19.32
N THR A 264 -11.63 -2.20 19.82
CA THR A 264 -10.45 -1.41 19.41
C THR A 264 -10.31 -1.29 17.89
N LEU A 265 -10.54 -2.37 17.14
CA LEU A 265 -10.47 -2.40 15.67
C LEU A 265 -11.21 -1.22 15.02
N TYR A 266 -12.45 -0.95 15.44
CA TYR A 266 -13.26 0.12 14.82
C TYR A 266 -12.77 1.52 15.20
N VAL A 267 -12.19 1.67 16.39
CA VAL A 267 -11.56 2.93 16.82
C VAL A 267 -10.29 3.19 16.01
N VAL A 268 -9.40 2.21 15.86
CA VAL A 268 -8.15 2.36 15.10
C VAL A 268 -8.41 2.50 13.59
N GLN A 269 -9.53 2.01 13.06
CA GLN A 269 -9.90 2.25 11.66
C GLN A 269 -10.48 3.64 11.41
N ASN A 270 -10.95 4.36 12.44
CA ASN A 270 -11.37 5.76 12.32
C ASN A 270 -10.27 6.75 12.75
N PHE A 271 -9.29 6.31 13.56
CA PHE A 271 -8.10 7.12 13.90
C PHE A 271 -6.87 6.30 14.31
N GLY A 272 -6.30 5.55 13.37
CA GLY A 272 -5.05 4.77 13.54
C GLY A 272 -3.83 5.38 12.84
N ALA A 273 -2.81 4.56 12.55
CA ALA A 273 -1.53 5.02 11.97
C ALA A 273 -1.70 5.89 10.70
N ALA A 274 -2.49 5.43 9.73
CA ALA A 274 -2.81 6.17 8.50
C ALA A 274 -3.36 7.58 8.76
N HIS A 275 -4.14 7.76 9.84
CA HIS A 275 -4.81 9.00 10.19
C HIS A 275 -3.88 9.97 10.90
N ILE A 276 -2.99 9.46 11.76
CA ILE A 276 -1.95 10.25 12.41
C ILE A 276 -0.97 10.78 11.36
N LEU A 277 -0.60 9.96 10.38
CA LEU A 277 0.23 10.37 9.23
C LEU A 277 -0.52 11.34 8.30
N GLY A 278 -1.82 11.16 8.09
CA GLY A 278 -2.67 12.11 7.37
C GLY A 278 -2.74 13.47 8.06
N LEU A 279 -3.02 13.49 9.37
CA LEU A 279 -3.00 14.68 10.21
C LEU A 279 -1.64 15.39 10.19
N ALA A 280 -0.55 14.62 10.17
CA ALA A 280 0.81 15.13 10.07
C ALA A 280 1.15 15.76 8.70
N SER A 281 0.59 15.21 7.62
CA SER A 281 0.67 15.75 6.24
C SER A 281 -0.20 17.00 6.05
N GLY A 282 -1.22 17.14 6.90
CA GLY A 282 -2.24 18.17 6.83
C GLY A 282 -3.39 17.78 5.90
N TYR A 283 -4.35 18.69 5.79
CA TYR A 283 -5.59 18.50 5.04
C TYR A 283 -5.81 19.61 4.01
N VAL A 284 -6.49 19.29 2.92
CA VAL A 284 -6.86 20.21 1.82
C VAL A 284 -8.36 20.13 1.51
N TYR A 285 -8.91 21.19 0.95
CA TYR A 285 -10.31 21.30 0.55
C TYR A 285 -10.44 22.15 -0.73
N ALA A 286 -11.56 22.02 -1.44
CA ALA A 286 -11.87 22.89 -2.58
C ALA A 286 -12.38 24.25 -2.07
N PRO A 287 -11.78 25.40 -2.45
CA PRO A 287 -12.18 26.72 -1.96
C PRO A 287 -13.63 27.13 -2.29
N ALA A 288 -14.22 26.49 -3.29
CA ALA A 288 -15.62 26.68 -3.71
C ALA A 288 -16.58 25.66 -3.06
N GLY A 289 -16.12 24.86 -2.09
CA GLY A 289 -16.87 23.76 -1.48
C GLY A 289 -16.54 22.42 -2.14
N ASN A 290 -16.49 21.33 -1.36
CA ASN A 290 -15.97 20.04 -1.82
C ASN A 290 -16.85 19.35 -2.88
N GLN A 291 -18.15 19.66 -2.93
CA GLN A 291 -19.07 19.15 -3.95
C GLN A 291 -18.62 19.45 -5.39
N VAL A 292 -17.93 20.58 -5.63
CA VAL A 292 -17.52 21.01 -7.00
C VAL A 292 -16.61 20.01 -7.72
N VAL A 293 -15.86 19.18 -6.97
CA VAL A 293 -15.04 18.10 -7.54
C VAL A 293 -15.92 17.04 -8.21
N TYR A 294 -17.05 16.73 -7.59
CA TYR A 294 -17.99 15.71 -8.07
C TYR A 294 -18.93 16.26 -9.14
N ASP A 295 -19.24 17.55 -9.09
CA ASP A 295 -19.97 18.24 -10.17
C ASP A 295 -19.12 18.31 -11.46
N ALA A 296 -17.82 18.58 -11.33
CA ALA A 296 -16.88 18.54 -12.46
C ALA A 296 -16.68 17.11 -12.99
N ALA A 297 -16.60 16.11 -12.11
CA ALA A 297 -16.54 14.71 -12.50
C ALA A 297 -17.85 14.22 -13.17
N ALA A 298 -19.02 14.69 -12.72
CA ALA A 298 -20.31 14.44 -13.35
C ALA A 298 -20.34 14.99 -14.79
N ALA A 299 -19.91 16.23 -14.98
CA ALA A 299 -19.83 16.86 -16.30
C ALA A 299 -18.86 16.11 -17.24
N TRP A 300 -17.78 15.53 -16.72
CA TRP A 300 -16.84 14.71 -17.47
C TRP A 300 -17.40 13.32 -17.82
N LEU A 301 -18.05 12.63 -16.88
CA LEU A 301 -18.65 11.31 -17.10
C LEU A 301 -19.80 11.37 -18.12
N GLY A 302 -20.62 12.42 -18.04
CA GLY A 302 -21.72 12.70 -18.96
C GLY A 302 -22.75 11.55 -19.00
N ASP A 303 -22.97 11.00 -20.19
CA ASP A 303 -23.89 9.90 -20.46
C ASP A 303 -23.51 8.54 -19.82
N ARG A 304 -22.39 8.49 -19.10
CA ARG A 304 -21.97 7.30 -18.32
C ARG A 304 -22.66 7.21 -16.96
N VAL A 305 -23.30 8.28 -16.47
CA VAL A 305 -24.00 8.25 -15.17
C VAL A 305 -25.50 8.10 -15.37
N VAL A 306 -26.08 7.13 -14.68
CA VAL A 306 -27.54 6.94 -14.58
C VAL A 306 -27.98 7.39 -13.19
N TYR A 307 -28.51 8.61 -13.11
CA TYR A 307 -29.00 9.24 -11.88
C TYR A 307 -30.43 8.82 -11.52
N ASN A 308 -30.81 9.04 -10.27
CA ASN A 308 -32.13 8.75 -9.71
C ASN A 308 -32.58 7.29 -9.92
N ASN A 309 -31.62 6.36 -9.99
CA ASN A 309 -31.87 4.99 -10.40
C ASN A 309 -31.15 3.99 -9.48
N LYS A 310 -31.77 2.83 -9.27
CA LYS A 310 -31.25 1.76 -8.43
C LYS A 310 -31.27 0.46 -9.22
N VAL A 311 -30.32 -0.41 -8.90
CA VAL A 311 -30.36 -1.80 -9.36
C VAL A 311 -31.53 -2.50 -8.65
N VAL A 312 -32.43 -3.07 -9.44
CA VAL A 312 -33.59 -3.84 -8.93
C VAL A 312 -33.37 -5.34 -9.00
N SER A 313 -32.45 -5.80 -9.84
CA SER A 313 -31.89 -7.15 -9.77
C SER A 313 -30.59 -7.29 -10.54
N THR A 314 -29.78 -8.29 -10.16
CA THR A 314 -28.63 -8.74 -10.95
C THR A 314 -28.81 -10.19 -11.41
N THR A 315 -28.06 -10.60 -12.42
CA THR A 315 -27.93 -12.01 -12.83
C THR A 315 -26.53 -12.26 -13.36
N ARG A 316 -25.72 -13.01 -12.61
CA ARG A 316 -24.36 -13.40 -12.95
C ARG A 316 -24.41 -14.65 -13.82
N ASN A 317 -24.13 -14.46 -15.10
CA ASN A 317 -24.32 -15.43 -16.17
C ASN A 317 -23.15 -16.43 -16.25
N GLN A 318 -23.42 -17.61 -16.82
CA GLN A 318 -22.40 -18.64 -17.07
C GLN A 318 -21.33 -18.22 -18.10
N ASP A 319 -21.57 -17.16 -18.89
CA ASP A 319 -20.59 -16.57 -19.81
C ASP A 319 -19.60 -15.61 -19.13
N GLY A 320 -19.68 -15.47 -17.81
CA GLY A 320 -18.85 -14.59 -16.99
C GLY A 320 -19.32 -13.14 -16.92
N THR A 321 -20.41 -12.77 -17.60
CA THR A 321 -20.98 -11.42 -17.53
C THR A 321 -22.07 -11.30 -16.47
N THR A 322 -22.40 -10.08 -16.06
CA THR A 322 -23.53 -9.79 -15.17
C THR A 322 -24.55 -8.92 -15.89
N ASN A 323 -25.80 -9.34 -15.92
CA ASN A 323 -26.91 -8.46 -16.28
C ASN A 323 -27.27 -7.63 -15.04
N VAL A 324 -27.27 -6.32 -15.16
CA VAL A 324 -27.66 -5.36 -14.12
C VAL A 324 -28.96 -4.69 -14.59
N ASN A 325 -30.07 -4.98 -13.92
CA ASN A 325 -31.39 -4.46 -14.26
C ASN A 325 -31.72 -3.24 -13.39
N LEU A 326 -32.18 -2.17 -14.02
CA LEU A 326 -32.44 -0.88 -13.39
C LEU A 326 -33.93 -0.61 -13.19
N GLY A 327 -34.27 0.34 -12.31
CA GLY A 327 -35.65 0.65 -11.91
C GLY A 327 -36.51 1.30 -12.99
N ASP A 328 -35.90 1.89 -14.01
CA ASP A 328 -36.55 2.42 -15.22
C ASP A 328 -36.75 1.35 -16.32
N GLY A 329 -36.24 0.14 -16.12
CA GLY A 329 -36.35 -0.98 -17.04
C GLY A 329 -35.20 -1.12 -18.04
N GLU A 330 -34.13 -0.32 -17.94
CA GLU A 330 -32.89 -0.58 -18.68
C GLU A 330 -32.15 -1.80 -18.10
N THR A 331 -31.50 -2.59 -18.96
CA THR A 331 -30.58 -3.65 -18.56
C THR A 331 -29.21 -3.42 -19.18
N ILE A 332 -28.17 -3.40 -18.33
CA ILE A 332 -26.77 -3.29 -18.74
C ILE A 332 -26.10 -4.66 -18.57
N LYS A 333 -25.50 -5.19 -19.64
CA LYS A 333 -24.70 -6.41 -19.61
C LYS A 333 -23.22 -6.06 -19.43
N ALA A 334 -22.69 -6.29 -18.23
CA ALA A 334 -21.35 -5.91 -17.79
C ALA A 334 -20.39 -7.12 -17.79
N LYS A 335 -19.10 -6.92 -18.11
CA LYS A 335 -18.08 -7.97 -17.85
C LYS A 335 -17.67 -8.04 -16.38
N LYS A 336 -17.69 -6.90 -15.69
CA LYS A 336 -17.31 -6.74 -14.28
C LYS A 336 -18.31 -5.82 -13.59
N VAL A 337 -18.60 -6.08 -12.32
CA VAL A 337 -19.41 -5.19 -11.48
C VAL A 337 -18.58 -4.75 -10.28
N LEU A 338 -18.52 -3.44 -10.03
CA LEU A 338 -17.89 -2.87 -8.83
C LEU A 338 -18.97 -2.28 -7.92
N ILE A 339 -19.08 -2.83 -6.72
CA ILE A 339 -19.98 -2.33 -5.69
C ILE A 339 -19.23 -1.31 -4.83
N THR A 340 -19.76 -0.10 -4.71
CA THR A 340 -19.22 0.96 -3.84
C THR A 340 -20.25 1.50 -2.85
N ILE A 341 -21.45 0.91 -2.80
CA ILE A 341 -22.47 1.17 -1.77
C ILE A 341 -22.23 0.27 -0.55
N PRO A 342 -22.72 0.66 0.65
CA PRO A 342 -22.61 -0.18 1.84
C PRO A 342 -23.31 -1.55 1.62
N PRO A 343 -22.60 -2.69 1.78
CA PRO A 343 -23.09 -4.02 1.40
C PRO A 343 -24.06 -4.63 2.43
N THR A 344 -25.18 -3.95 2.72
CA THR A 344 -26.27 -4.49 3.54
C THR A 344 -27.27 -5.25 2.69
N LEU A 345 -27.99 -6.22 3.27
CA LEU A 345 -29.02 -6.96 2.55
C LEU A 345 -30.15 -6.06 1.99
N ASP A 346 -30.45 -4.94 2.64
CA ASP A 346 -31.42 -3.96 2.15
C ASP A 346 -30.91 -3.20 0.91
N ASN A 347 -29.62 -2.80 0.90
CA ASN A 347 -28.99 -2.15 -0.26
C ASN A 347 -28.75 -3.12 -1.43
N LEU A 348 -28.55 -4.40 -1.12
CA LEU A 348 -28.36 -5.48 -2.08
C LEU A 348 -29.66 -6.26 -2.37
N ALA A 349 -30.81 -5.70 -2.01
CA ALA A 349 -32.11 -6.34 -2.25
C ALA A 349 -32.34 -6.56 -3.76
N GLY A 350 -32.57 -7.83 -4.14
CA GLY A 350 -32.74 -8.24 -5.54
C GLY A 350 -31.44 -8.62 -6.26
N PHE A 351 -30.26 -8.37 -5.67
CA PHE A 351 -29.01 -8.91 -6.19
C PHE A 351 -28.99 -10.44 -6.03
N ASP A 352 -28.41 -11.14 -7.00
CA ASP A 352 -28.35 -12.61 -7.05
C ASP A 352 -27.25 -13.20 -6.15
N LEU A 353 -27.15 -12.71 -4.91
CA LEU A 353 -26.17 -13.13 -3.91
C LEU A 353 -26.22 -14.65 -3.67
N ASP A 354 -25.07 -15.25 -3.42
CA ASP A 354 -25.00 -16.64 -2.95
C ASP A 354 -24.93 -16.75 -1.42
N GLU A 355 -24.80 -17.98 -0.94
CA GLU A 355 -24.75 -18.31 0.48
C GLU A 355 -23.52 -17.69 1.19
N GLU A 356 -22.37 -17.60 0.53
CA GLU A 356 -21.17 -16.99 1.13
C GLU A 356 -21.34 -15.48 1.31
N GLU A 357 -21.80 -14.80 0.25
CA GLU A 357 -22.11 -13.37 0.29
C GLU A 357 -23.23 -13.05 1.30
N THR A 358 -24.31 -13.84 1.30
CA THR A 358 -25.45 -13.63 2.21
C THR A 358 -25.05 -13.82 3.67
N ASN A 359 -24.34 -14.90 3.99
CA ASN A 359 -23.89 -15.21 5.35
C ASN A 359 -22.89 -14.16 5.88
N LEU A 360 -22.15 -13.47 5.01
CA LEU A 360 -21.34 -12.32 5.42
C LEU A 360 -22.22 -11.08 5.65
N PHE A 361 -23.02 -10.69 4.65
CA PHE A 361 -23.73 -9.41 4.68
C PHE A 361 -24.93 -9.37 5.65
N GLU A 362 -25.41 -10.50 6.16
CA GLU A 362 -26.40 -10.52 7.25
C GLU A 362 -25.84 -10.13 8.62
N GLN A 363 -24.51 -10.19 8.82
CA GLN A 363 -23.88 -9.97 10.13
C GLN A 363 -23.68 -8.48 10.47
N TRP A 364 -23.95 -7.58 9.53
CA TRP A 364 -23.69 -6.15 9.70
C TRP A 364 -24.59 -5.49 10.74
N SER A 365 -23.96 -4.65 11.56
CA SER A 365 -24.62 -3.61 12.36
C SER A 365 -23.96 -2.27 12.10
N HIS A 366 -24.57 -1.17 12.54
CA HIS A 366 -24.05 0.18 12.35
C HIS A 366 -24.51 1.10 13.48
N VAL A 367 -23.83 2.24 13.61
CA VAL A 367 -24.27 3.36 14.46
C VAL A 367 -24.94 4.40 13.55
N PRO A 368 -26.20 4.81 13.81
CA PRO A 368 -26.85 5.87 13.05
C PRO A 368 -26.05 7.19 13.09
N TYR A 369 -25.94 7.86 11.95
CA TYR A 369 -25.12 9.06 11.79
C TYR A 369 -25.81 10.09 10.88
N TYR A 370 -25.92 11.32 11.36
CA TYR A 370 -26.57 12.43 10.66
C TYR A 370 -25.67 13.65 10.62
N VAL A 371 -25.77 14.42 9.55
CA VAL A 371 -25.07 15.69 9.34
C VAL A 371 -26.04 16.80 9.00
N GLY A 372 -25.69 18.05 9.29
CA GLY A 372 -26.49 19.20 8.85
C GLY A 372 -25.81 20.54 9.09
N VAL A 373 -26.49 21.59 8.66
CA VAL A 373 -26.12 22.98 8.92
C VAL A 373 -27.27 23.65 9.67
N THR A 374 -26.97 24.22 10.84
CA THR A 374 -27.90 25.05 11.58
C THR A 374 -27.79 26.52 11.20
N ARG A 375 -28.87 27.26 11.41
CA ARG A 375 -29.03 28.71 11.23
C ARG A 375 -29.89 29.26 12.36
N GLN A 376 -29.83 30.58 12.59
CA GLN A 376 -30.77 31.28 13.50
C GLN A 376 -30.88 30.65 14.91
N THR A 377 -29.77 30.09 15.40
CA THR A 377 -29.69 29.32 16.66
C THR A 377 -29.77 30.18 17.92
N GLY A 378 -29.66 31.51 17.79
CA GLY A 378 -29.47 32.46 18.89
C GLY A 378 -28.06 32.47 19.48
N LEU A 379 -27.21 31.48 19.13
CA LEU A 379 -25.82 31.40 19.57
C LEU A 379 -24.97 32.50 18.91
N PRO A 380 -23.88 32.96 19.56
CA PRO A 380 -22.95 33.91 18.96
C PRO A 380 -22.40 33.42 17.62
N ASP A 381 -22.40 34.31 16.63
CA ASP A 381 -21.76 34.06 15.34
C ASP A 381 -20.28 33.70 15.48
N LEU A 382 -19.76 33.00 14.46
CA LEU A 382 -18.34 32.70 14.31
C LEU A 382 -17.72 32.11 15.60
N THR A 383 -18.43 31.12 16.17
CA THR A 383 -18.14 30.46 17.44
C THR A 383 -18.37 28.95 17.33
N ASN A 384 -17.51 28.15 17.97
CA ASN A 384 -17.62 26.70 18.06
C ASN A 384 -18.07 26.26 19.46
N PHE A 385 -18.76 25.12 19.56
CA PHE A 385 -19.14 24.45 20.79
C PHE A 385 -18.75 22.98 20.71
N ILE A 386 -17.83 22.54 21.57
CA ILE A 386 -17.43 21.13 21.68
C ILE A 386 -18.21 20.49 22.82
N ASN A 387 -18.85 19.34 22.53
CA ASN A 387 -19.62 18.61 23.52
C ASN A 387 -18.73 17.76 24.43
N VAL A 388 -19.09 17.71 25.71
CA VAL A 388 -18.59 16.78 26.73
C VAL A 388 -19.77 16.24 27.53
N ASP A 389 -19.62 15.10 28.21
CA ASP A 389 -20.60 14.64 29.20
C ASP A 389 -19.90 14.55 30.55
N THR A 390 -20.11 15.52 31.42
CA THR A 390 -19.42 15.59 32.73
C THR A 390 -19.87 14.50 33.71
N SER A 391 -20.87 13.70 33.35
CA SER A 391 -21.30 12.52 34.11
C SER A 391 -20.64 11.21 33.64
N SER A 392 -19.86 11.24 32.56
CA SER A 392 -19.25 10.06 31.94
C SER A 392 -17.74 9.91 32.23
N VAL A 393 -17.21 8.72 31.97
CA VAL A 393 -15.76 8.46 32.07
C VAL A 393 -15.02 9.25 30.98
N GLY A 394 -13.99 10.00 31.39
CA GLY A 394 -13.20 10.83 30.47
C GLY A 394 -13.92 12.08 29.94
N ASN A 395 -15.11 12.38 30.47
CA ASN A 395 -16.03 13.42 29.96
C ASN A 395 -16.50 13.21 28.51
N LEU A 396 -16.47 11.98 28.00
CA LEU A 396 -16.86 11.65 26.62
C LEU A 396 -18.38 11.49 26.47
N PRO A 397 -19.02 12.15 25.48
CA PRO A 397 -20.43 11.94 25.17
C PRO A 397 -20.81 10.46 24.95
N LEU A 398 -21.95 10.05 25.52
CA LEU A 398 -22.53 8.71 25.35
C LEU A 398 -23.74 8.77 24.41
N VAL A 399 -23.96 7.72 23.62
CA VAL A 399 -25.03 7.69 22.61
C VAL A 399 -26.44 7.67 23.23
N PRO A 400 -27.42 8.36 22.61
CA PRO A 400 -27.28 9.27 21.46
C PRO A 400 -26.72 10.65 21.85
N TYR A 401 -25.88 11.24 21.01
CA TYR A 401 -25.31 12.58 21.27
C TYR A 401 -25.12 13.43 20.01
N VAL A 402 -25.12 14.75 20.22
CA VAL A 402 -24.63 15.75 19.26
C VAL A 402 -23.12 15.91 19.46
N TRP A 403 -22.32 15.78 18.40
CA TRP A 403 -20.84 15.78 18.52
C TRP A 403 -20.26 17.16 18.83
N ARG A 404 -20.56 18.15 17.97
CA ARG A 404 -20.17 19.55 18.14
C ARG A 404 -21.07 20.45 17.30
N LEU A 405 -21.03 21.76 17.59
CA LEU A 405 -21.46 22.81 16.68
C LEU A 405 -20.19 23.55 16.23
N GLU A 406 -19.91 23.56 14.94
CA GLU A 406 -18.67 24.12 14.39
C GLU A 406 -18.99 25.12 13.28
N THR A 407 -18.36 26.28 13.29
CA THR A 407 -18.44 27.21 12.17
C THR A 407 -17.26 27.00 11.21
N VAL A 408 -17.58 26.91 9.91
CA VAL A 408 -16.61 26.74 8.82
C VAL A 408 -16.31 28.05 8.08
N GLY A 409 -16.67 29.19 8.66
CA GLY A 409 -16.29 30.53 8.16
C GLY A 409 -17.40 31.38 7.56
N VAL A 410 -18.62 30.83 7.40
CA VAL A 410 -19.80 31.60 6.99
C VAL A 410 -20.58 32.04 8.26
N PRO A 411 -20.74 33.36 8.51
CA PRO A 411 -21.56 33.85 9.63
C PRO A 411 -23.02 33.37 9.54
N GLY A 412 -23.69 33.24 10.68
CA GLY A 412 -25.07 32.74 10.77
C GLY A 412 -25.22 31.22 10.71
N TYR A 413 -24.17 30.47 10.36
CA TYR A 413 -24.22 29.03 10.14
C TYR A 413 -23.20 28.23 10.97
N GLN A 414 -23.63 27.05 11.45
CA GLN A 414 -22.77 26.07 12.10
C GLN A 414 -23.09 24.66 11.56
N THR A 415 -22.07 23.85 11.29
CA THR A 415 -22.24 22.43 11.00
C THR A 415 -22.54 21.66 12.28
N VAL A 416 -23.36 20.61 12.18
CA VAL A 416 -23.72 19.72 13.29
C VAL A 416 -23.69 18.27 12.84
N LYS A 417 -23.34 17.38 13.78
CA LYS A 417 -23.28 15.93 13.61
C LYS A 417 -23.96 15.23 14.79
N VAL A 418 -24.79 14.22 14.53
CA VAL A 418 -25.52 13.45 15.56
C VAL A 418 -25.27 11.96 15.39
N ILE A 419 -25.00 11.27 16.50
CA ILE A 419 -24.54 9.88 16.53
C ILE A 419 -25.42 9.06 17.47
N GLY A 420 -25.89 7.91 16.99
CA GLY A 420 -26.53 6.86 17.79
C GLY A 420 -28.04 7.02 18.06
N GLU A 421 -28.71 8.05 17.53
CA GLU A 421 -30.18 8.12 17.48
C GLU A 421 -30.65 7.63 16.11
N ALA A 422 -31.54 6.65 16.06
CA ALA A 422 -32.00 6.07 14.80
C ALA A 422 -33.07 6.93 14.10
N ASP A 423 -33.84 7.71 14.85
CA ASP A 423 -34.93 8.54 14.32
C ASP A 423 -34.44 9.96 13.97
N SER A 424 -34.45 10.31 12.68
CA SER A 424 -34.00 11.62 12.20
C SER A 424 -34.71 12.81 12.86
N THR A 425 -35.98 12.68 13.27
CA THR A 425 -36.72 13.78 13.92
C THR A 425 -36.25 13.95 15.37
N LYS A 426 -35.99 12.84 16.07
CA LYS A 426 -35.37 12.89 17.40
C LYS A 426 -33.92 13.40 17.34
N ALA A 427 -33.16 13.01 16.33
CA ALA A 427 -31.79 13.49 16.11
C ALA A 427 -31.76 15.03 15.93
N GLN A 428 -32.68 15.59 15.13
CA GLN A 428 -32.88 17.04 15.03
C GLN A 428 -33.32 17.65 16.39
N GLY A 429 -34.19 16.98 17.12
CA GLY A 429 -34.61 17.38 18.48
C GLY A 429 -33.47 17.48 19.49
N LEU A 430 -32.48 16.58 19.43
CA LEU A 430 -31.27 16.63 20.27
C LEU A 430 -30.44 17.89 19.98
N VAL A 431 -30.31 18.29 18.72
CA VAL A 431 -29.61 19.53 18.34
C VAL A 431 -30.37 20.76 18.84
N TYR A 432 -31.69 20.80 18.64
CA TYR A 432 -32.52 21.91 19.10
C TYR A 432 -32.48 22.10 20.62
N ASP A 433 -32.59 21.01 21.38
CA ASP A 433 -32.50 21.02 22.84
C ASP A 433 -31.12 21.50 23.32
N ALA A 434 -30.03 20.98 22.74
CA ALA A 434 -28.67 21.41 23.04
C ALA A 434 -28.47 22.91 22.78
N VAL A 435 -28.86 23.40 21.59
CA VAL A 435 -28.79 24.83 21.22
C VAL A 435 -29.60 25.69 22.20
N SER A 436 -30.85 25.32 22.48
CA SER A 436 -31.75 26.07 23.38
C SER A 436 -31.24 26.15 24.82
N LYS A 437 -30.54 25.12 25.28
CA LYS A 437 -29.90 25.09 26.60
C LYS A 437 -28.61 25.91 26.64
N ILE A 438 -27.75 25.78 25.63
CA ILE A 438 -26.48 26.50 25.54
C ILE A 438 -26.71 28.03 25.46
N ASP A 439 -27.70 28.50 24.70
CA ASP A 439 -28.10 29.93 24.66
C ASP A 439 -28.41 30.49 26.06
N LYS A 440 -29.26 29.77 26.82
CA LYS A 440 -29.61 30.13 28.21
C LYS A 440 -28.39 30.14 29.12
N SER A 441 -27.47 29.20 28.94
CA SER A 441 -26.22 29.12 29.71
C SER A 441 -25.30 30.31 29.41
N LEU A 442 -25.09 30.65 28.14
CA LEU A 442 -24.30 31.82 27.73
C LEU A 442 -24.87 33.13 28.26
N ALA A 443 -26.18 33.31 28.21
CA ALA A 443 -26.84 34.50 28.73
C ALA A 443 -26.73 34.60 30.26
N THR A 444 -26.83 33.47 30.98
CA THR A 444 -26.59 33.40 32.43
C THR A 444 -25.16 33.79 32.79
N LEU A 445 -24.19 33.37 31.97
CA LEU A 445 -22.76 33.70 32.12
C LEU A 445 -22.38 35.09 31.57
N GLN A 446 -23.32 35.84 30.98
CA GLN A 446 -23.08 37.12 30.30
C GLN A 446 -22.05 37.02 29.14
N LEU A 447 -21.99 35.87 28.49
CA LEU A 447 -21.09 35.55 27.37
C LEU A 447 -21.76 35.68 25.98
N GLY A 448 -23.05 36.00 25.95
CA GLY A 448 -23.88 36.21 24.76
C GLY A 448 -25.25 36.77 25.18
N GLY A 449 -26.04 37.25 24.21
CA GLY A 449 -27.41 37.71 24.46
C GLY A 449 -28.43 36.63 24.09
N SER A 450 -29.30 36.22 25.03
CA SER A 450 -30.34 35.24 24.71
C SER A 450 -31.37 35.84 23.78
N THR A 451 -31.48 35.23 22.59
CA THR A 451 -32.59 35.42 21.66
C THR A 451 -33.41 34.16 21.47
N GLY A 452 -32.86 33.00 21.87
CA GLY A 452 -33.42 31.67 21.60
C GLY A 452 -33.28 31.25 20.14
N PRO A 453 -33.27 29.93 19.86
CA PRO A 453 -33.38 29.43 18.50
C PRO A 453 -34.74 29.75 17.86
N SER A 454 -34.78 29.93 16.55
CA SER A 454 -35.99 29.86 15.73
C SER A 454 -36.63 28.47 15.79
N GLU A 455 -37.94 28.34 15.51
CA GLU A 455 -38.61 27.02 15.49
C GLU A 455 -38.00 26.05 14.46
N ASP A 456 -37.61 26.57 13.29
CA ASP A 456 -36.75 25.87 12.34
C ASP A 456 -35.34 26.45 12.40
N ILE A 457 -34.39 25.64 12.91
CA ILE A 457 -32.96 25.97 12.94
C ILE A 457 -32.16 25.32 11.82
N PHE A 458 -32.73 24.52 10.92
CA PHE A 458 -31.95 23.76 9.95
C PHE A 458 -31.93 24.46 8.59
N ALA A 459 -30.72 24.81 8.12
CA ALA A 459 -30.51 25.25 6.74
C ALA A 459 -30.51 24.07 5.77
N VAL A 460 -29.92 22.94 6.19
CA VAL A 460 -29.95 21.65 5.51
C VAL A 460 -29.68 20.52 6.52
N TRP A 461 -30.15 19.32 6.20
CA TRP A 461 -29.97 18.10 6.99
C TRP A 461 -29.83 16.90 6.04
N GLN A 462 -28.93 15.97 6.36
CA GLN A 462 -28.73 14.74 5.58
C GLN A 462 -28.51 13.54 6.52
N GLU A 463 -28.98 12.39 6.07
CA GLU A 463 -28.74 11.10 6.69
C GLU A 463 -27.53 10.43 6.03
N HIS A 464 -26.47 10.22 6.80
CA HIS A 464 -25.24 9.54 6.38
C HIS A 464 -25.23 8.15 7.01
N ALA A 465 -26.32 7.40 6.76
CA ALA A 465 -26.49 6.06 7.29
C ALA A 465 -25.39 5.10 6.81
N LEU A 466 -25.14 4.04 7.60
CA LEU A 466 -24.21 2.96 7.28
C LEU A 466 -22.72 3.37 7.16
N LEU A 467 -22.33 4.54 7.70
CA LEU A 467 -20.94 5.06 7.74
C LEU A 467 -19.93 4.24 8.59
N GLY A 468 -20.42 3.25 9.33
CA GLY A 468 -19.63 2.49 10.30
C GLY A 468 -20.14 1.06 10.42
N LEU A 469 -20.20 0.35 9.29
CA LEU A 469 -20.56 -1.07 9.26
C LEU A 469 -19.57 -1.87 10.10
N ASN A 470 -20.09 -2.65 11.04
CA ASN A 470 -19.31 -3.42 11.98
C ASN A 470 -20.02 -4.74 12.35
N VAL A 471 -19.22 -5.75 12.67
CA VAL A 471 -19.68 -7.07 13.10
C VAL A 471 -19.21 -7.38 14.53
N PRO A 472 -19.91 -8.27 15.26
CA PRO A 472 -19.52 -8.73 16.59
C PRO A 472 -18.10 -9.32 16.61
N THR A 473 -17.39 -9.18 17.74
CA THR A 473 -16.01 -9.66 17.89
C THR A 473 -15.86 -11.17 17.65
N ALA A 474 -16.89 -11.97 17.97
CA ALA A 474 -16.93 -13.40 17.65
C ALA A 474 -16.91 -13.67 16.12
N SER A 475 -17.54 -12.82 15.31
CA SER A 475 -17.49 -12.91 13.84
C SER A 475 -16.08 -12.57 13.33
N ILE A 476 -15.45 -11.54 13.91
CA ILE A 476 -14.05 -11.16 13.60
C ILE A 476 -13.11 -12.33 13.89
N GLN A 477 -13.23 -12.96 15.06
CA GLN A 477 -12.47 -14.15 15.45
C GLN A 477 -12.72 -15.36 14.54
N SER A 478 -13.92 -15.45 13.94
CA SER A 478 -14.31 -16.53 13.03
C SER A 478 -13.90 -16.27 11.57
N GLY A 479 -13.05 -15.26 11.32
CA GLY A 479 -12.50 -14.98 9.99
C GLY A 479 -13.37 -14.08 9.11
N PHE A 480 -14.30 -13.31 9.66
CA PHE A 480 -15.21 -12.44 8.87
C PHE A 480 -14.47 -11.58 7.83
N TYR A 481 -13.45 -10.82 8.23
CA TYR A 481 -12.74 -9.92 7.30
C TYR A 481 -11.89 -10.66 6.27
N LYS A 482 -11.30 -11.80 6.64
CA LYS A 482 -10.59 -12.69 5.70
C LYS A 482 -11.53 -13.16 4.58
N ASN A 483 -12.74 -13.58 4.93
CA ASN A 483 -13.75 -14.02 3.96
C ASN A 483 -14.30 -12.82 3.15
N LEU A 484 -14.55 -11.66 3.79
CA LEU A 484 -14.97 -10.42 3.12
C LEU A 484 -13.95 -9.94 2.07
N TYR A 485 -12.66 -10.14 2.32
CA TYR A 485 -11.58 -9.85 1.37
C TYR A 485 -11.47 -10.93 0.27
N GLY A 486 -11.80 -12.19 0.58
CA GLY A 486 -11.92 -13.28 -0.38
C GLY A 486 -12.97 -13.05 -1.48
N LEU A 487 -13.94 -12.15 -1.27
CA LEU A 487 -14.96 -11.81 -2.27
C LEU A 487 -14.42 -11.01 -3.49
N GLN A 488 -13.17 -10.55 -3.50
CA GLN A 488 -12.64 -9.76 -4.61
C GLN A 488 -12.51 -10.59 -5.90
N GLY A 489 -13.32 -10.26 -6.90
CA GLY A 489 -13.40 -11.00 -8.17
C GLY A 489 -14.35 -12.20 -8.14
N HIS A 490 -14.99 -12.48 -7.00
CA HIS A 490 -15.98 -13.55 -6.88
C HIS A 490 -17.11 -13.34 -7.90
N LYS A 491 -17.24 -14.29 -8.84
CA LYS A 491 -18.17 -14.21 -9.99
C LYS A 491 -18.08 -12.88 -10.77
N ASN A 492 -16.88 -12.32 -10.92
CA ASN A 492 -16.60 -11.02 -11.56
C ASN A 492 -17.23 -9.80 -10.86
N THR A 493 -17.62 -9.94 -9.59
CA THR A 493 -17.97 -8.83 -8.70
C THR A 493 -16.75 -8.40 -7.89
N TYR A 494 -16.59 -7.09 -7.72
CA TYR A 494 -15.54 -6.43 -6.97
C TYR A 494 -16.15 -5.47 -5.97
N TRP A 495 -15.45 -5.21 -4.87
CA TRP A 495 -16.01 -4.47 -3.74
C TRP A 495 -15.05 -3.41 -3.21
N THR A 496 -15.56 -2.23 -2.86
CA THR A 496 -14.76 -1.15 -2.30
C THR A 496 -15.62 -0.18 -1.47
N GLY A 497 -15.00 0.75 -0.76
CA GLY A 497 -15.67 1.70 0.13
C GLY A 497 -15.50 1.37 1.62
N ASN A 498 -16.29 2.05 2.45
CA ASN A 498 -16.14 2.10 3.92
C ASN A 498 -16.14 0.71 4.63
N ALA A 499 -16.82 -0.29 4.07
CA ALA A 499 -16.81 -1.64 4.65
C ALA A 499 -15.49 -2.42 4.43
N TRP A 500 -14.60 -1.95 3.55
CA TRP A 500 -13.28 -2.54 3.28
C TRP A 500 -12.11 -1.66 3.76
N ALA A 501 -12.29 -0.35 3.86
CA ALA A 501 -11.25 0.57 4.32
C ALA A 501 -11.85 1.76 5.07
N SER A 502 -11.00 2.43 5.84
CA SER A 502 -11.33 3.60 6.64
C SER A 502 -12.10 4.70 5.90
N ASP A 503 -12.97 5.42 6.61
CA ASP A 503 -13.89 6.47 6.12
C ASP A 503 -13.24 7.79 5.67
N TYR A 504 -12.01 7.74 5.16
CA TYR A 504 -11.32 8.89 4.58
C TYR A 504 -11.20 8.65 3.08
N SER A 505 -11.75 9.55 2.25
CA SER A 505 -11.77 9.34 0.79
C SER A 505 -10.39 8.96 0.20
N PRO A 506 -9.25 9.56 0.62
CA PRO A 506 -7.94 9.13 0.14
C PRO A 506 -7.51 7.72 0.58
N LEU A 507 -7.98 7.22 1.73
CA LEU A 507 -7.75 5.83 2.15
C LEU A 507 -8.64 4.87 1.34
N LEU A 508 -9.89 5.25 1.05
CA LEU A 508 -10.77 4.50 0.13
C LEU A 508 -10.23 4.44 -1.30
N TRP A 509 -9.65 5.55 -1.78
CA TRP A 509 -8.97 5.64 -3.07
C TRP A 509 -7.70 4.77 -3.10
N ALA A 510 -6.88 4.81 -2.04
CA ALA A 510 -5.70 3.96 -1.90
C ALA A 510 -6.06 2.45 -1.86
N PHE A 511 -7.10 2.06 -1.10
CA PHE A 511 -7.60 0.68 -1.14
C PHE A 511 -8.04 0.27 -2.55
N THR A 512 -8.76 1.16 -3.25
CA THR A 512 -9.18 0.91 -4.64
C THR A 512 -7.98 0.70 -5.55
N ASP A 513 -6.98 1.58 -5.50
CA ASP A 513 -5.77 1.50 -6.34
C ASP A 513 -4.92 0.26 -6.06
N ASN A 514 -4.74 -0.08 -4.78
CA ASN A 514 -3.84 -1.14 -4.37
C ASN A 514 -4.48 -2.53 -4.42
N ARG A 515 -5.80 -2.64 -4.15
CA ARG A 515 -6.47 -3.93 -3.89
C ARG A 515 -7.59 -4.29 -4.86
N VAL A 516 -8.15 -3.36 -5.62
CA VAL A 516 -9.37 -3.60 -6.44
C VAL A 516 -9.13 -3.32 -7.93
N LEU A 517 -8.54 -2.17 -8.24
CA LEU A 517 -8.24 -1.73 -9.59
C LEU A 517 -7.33 -2.71 -10.37
N PRO A 518 -6.31 -3.37 -9.78
CA PRO A 518 -5.50 -4.36 -10.49
C PRO A 518 -6.36 -5.47 -11.10
N TYR A 519 -7.28 -6.06 -10.33
CA TYR A 519 -8.20 -7.07 -10.82
C TYR A 519 -9.17 -6.52 -11.89
N ILE A 520 -9.70 -5.31 -11.70
CA ILE A 520 -10.59 -4.66 -12.69
C ILE A 520 -9.88 -4.44 -14.02
N LEU A 521 -8.60 -4.04 -13.99
CA LEU A 521 -7.76 -3.83 -15.16
C LEU A 521 -7.16 -5.12 -15.75
N GLY A 522 -7.30 -6.27 -15.06
CA GLY A 522 -6.72 -7.54 -15.49
C GLY A 522 -5.20 -7.59 -15.37
N ARG A 523 -4.64 -6.83 -14.41
CA ARG A 523 -3.23 -6.95 -13.99
C ARG A 523 -3.13 -8.16 -13.05
N ASN A 524 -2.07 -8.96 -13.21
CA ASN A 524 -1.75 -10.02 -12.26
C ASN A 524 -1.44 -9.41 -10.89
N THR A 525 -1.96 -10.03 -9.83
CA THR A 525 -1.86 -9.51 -8.45
C THR A 525 -0.78 -10.17 -7.62
N THR A 526 -0.30 -11.35 -8.04
CA THR A 526 0.86 -12.04 -7.47
C THR A 526 1.98 -12.14 -8.52
N ILE A 527 3.21 -12.41 -8.08
CA ILE A 527 4.32 -12.71 -8.98
C ILE A 527 4.11 -14.13 -9.56
N GLN A 528 3.58 -15.07 -8.78
CA GLN A 528 3.24 -16.41 -9.26
C GLN A 528 2.22 -16.39 -10.41
N ASP A 529 1.13 -15.61 -10.32
CA ASP A 529 0.15 -15.47 -11.41
C ASP A 529 0.82 -14.96 -12.70
N ALA A 530 1.80 -14.06 -12.57
CA ALA A 530 2.55 -13.54 -13.72
C ALA A 530 3.47 -14.60 -14.34
N VAL A 531 4.12 -15.42 -13.52
CA VAL A 531 4.96 -16.56 -13.96
C VAL A 531 4.10 -17.66 -14.60
N ASP A 532 2.93 -17.96 -14.04
CA ASP A 532 2.01 -18.96 -14.59
C ASP A 532 1.36 -18.48 -15.91
N ALA A 533 1.14 -17.17 -16.04
CA ALA A 533 0.65 -16.55 -17.27
C ALA A 533 1.67 -16.45 -18.41
N THR A 534 2.99 -16.52 -18.14
CA THR A 534 4.02 -16.47 -19.21
C THR A 534 5.25 -17.36 -18.97
N SER A 535 5.54 -18.20 -19.96
CA SER A 535 6.71 -19.10 -19.95
C SER A 535 7.95 -18.53 -20.65
N THR A 536 7.89 -17.30 -21.16
CA THR A 536 8.99 -16.60 -21.86
C THR A 536 8.74 -15.09 -21.93
N GLY A 537 9.73 -14.29 -22.33
CA GLY A 537 9.59 -12.85 -22.54
C GLY A 537 9.95 -12.04 -21.29
N SER A 538 9.08 -11.12 -20.88
CA SER A 538 9.36 -10.18 -19.78
C SER A 538 8.16 -10.00 -18.83
N ILE A 539 8.41 -10.06 -17.52
CA ILE A 539 7.50 -9.62 -16.47
C ILE A 539 8.05 -8.32 -15.87
N PHE A 540 7.19 -7.32 -15.65
CA PHE A 540 7.52 -6.13 -14.88
C PHE A 540 6.66 -6.09 -13.62
N ILE A 541 7.30 -5.96 -12.46
CA ILE A 541 6.68 -5.99 -11.13
C ILE A 541 6.73 -4.58 -10.56
N TYR A 542 5.56 -4.01 -10.29
CA TYR A 542 5.45 -2.69 -9.66
C TYR A 542 5.85 -2.75 -8.19
N LYS A 543 6.18 -1.60 -7.61
CA LYS A 543 6.55 -1.47 -6.20
C LYS A 543 5.53 -2.12 -5.25
N GLY A 544 6.02 -2.78 -4.22
CA GLY A 544 5.18 -3.46 -3.22
C GLY A 544 5.88 -4.61 -2.52
N THR A 545 5.23 -5.13 -1.48
CA THR A 545 5.63 -6.36 -0.80
C THR A 545 4.70 -7.48 -1.22
N TYR A 546 5.26 -8.55 -1.78
CA TYR A 546 4.58 -9.74 -2.26
C TYR A 546 4.88 -10.89 -1.29
N THR A 547 3.89 -11.25 -0.46
CA THR A 547 4.06 -12.27 0.59
C THR A 547 3.66 -13.66 0.09
N GLU A 548 4.52 -14.27 -0.72
CA GLU A 548 4.25 -15.50 -1.46
C GLU A 548 5.52 -16.33 -1.68
N GLN A 549 5.35 -17.63 -1.95
CA GLN A 549 6.43 -18.49 -2.45
C GLN A 549 6.32 -18.57 -3.97
N VAL A 550 7.35 -18.12 -4.69
CA VAL A 550 7.36 -18.14 -6.16
C VAL A 550 8.15 -19.33 -6.67
N LYS A 551 7.55 -20.09 -7.58
CA LYS A 551 8.19 -21.17 -8.33
C LYS A 551 8.20 -20.83 -9.82
N ILE A 552 9.40 -20.69 -10.39
CA ILE A 552 9.59 -20.63 -11.84
C ILE A 552 9.83 -22.08 -12.32
N PRO A 553 8.88 -22.71 -13.01
CA PRO A 553 9.00 -24.12 -13.38
C PRO A 553 10.04 -24.35 -14.47
N SER A 554 10.57 -25.58 -14.56
CA SER A 554 11.56 -25.98 -15.58
C SER A 554 11.05 -26.00 -17.02
N SER A 555 9.76 -25.74 -17.23
CA SER A 555 9.17 -25.43 -18.54
C SER A 555 9.43 -23.98 -19.01
N THR A 556 9.75 -23.05 -18.12
CA THR A 556 9.98 -21.64 -18.42
C THR A 556 11.36 -21.41 -19.02
N LYS A 557 11.43 -20.62 -20.10
CA LYS A 557 12.66 -20.36 -20.85
C LYS A 557 12.76 -18.92 -21.35
N ASN A 558 13.95 -18.32 -21.27
CA ASN A 558 14.23 -16.96 -21.75
C ASN A 558 13.22 -15.95 -21.15
N LEU A 559 13.18 -15.86 -19.83
CA LEU A 559 12.28 -14.98 -19.08
C LEU A 559 13.10 -13.95 -18.30
N ALA A 560 12.85 -12.67 -18.56
CA ALA A 560 13.37 -11.57 -17.75
C ALA A 560 12.30 -11.08 -16.77
N ILE A 561 12.65 -10.90 -15.50
CA ILE A 561 11.76 -10.38 -14.46
C ILE A 561 12.39 -9.11 -13.91
N TYR A 562 11.68 -7.98 -14.05
CA TYR A 562 12.14 -6.66 -13.66
C TYR A 562 11.32 -6.12 -12.49
N GLY A 563 11.97 -5.74 -11.40
CA GLY A 563 11.35 -4.94 -10.34
C GLY A 563 11.38 -3.44 -10.67
N GLU A 564 10.36 -2.71 -10.22
CA GLU A 564 10.38 -1.25 -10.20
C GLU A 564 11.54 -0.74 -9.32
N THR A 565 12.32 0.19 -9.87
CA THR A 565 13.41 0.90 -9.18
C THR A 565 13.63 2.26 -9.84
N THR A 566 14.22 3.20 -9.12
CA THR A 566 14.71 4.48 -9.67
C THR A 566 16.15 4.42 -10.18
N ASP A 567 16.86 3.33 -9.89
CA ASP A 567 18.21 3.04 -10.37
C ASP A 567 18.34 1.53 -10.64
N THR A 568 18.45 1.15 -11.91
CA THR A 568 18.61 -0.26 -12.29
C THR A 568 20.00 -0.80 -11.99
N SER A 569 21.01 0.07 -11.89
CA SER A 569 22.41 -0.33 -11.74
C SER A 569 22.77 -0.85 -10.35
N SER A 570 21.88 -0.70 -9.36
CA SER A 570 22.12 -1.01 -7.95
C SER A 570 20.92 -1.67 -7.28
N TYR A 571 21.16 -2.50 -6.28
CA TYR A 571 20.12 -3.00 -5.36
C TYR A 571 19.56 -1.93 -4.40
N THR A 572 20.26 -0.79 -4.25
CA THR A 572 19.97 0.17 -3.15
C THR A 572 18.64 0.91 -3.25
N ASN A 573 18.01 0.93 -4.44
CA ASN A 573 16.74 1.60 -4.70
C ASN A 573 15.62 0.63 -5.10
N ASN A 574 15.77 -0.67 -4.84
CA ASN A 574 14.72 -1.66 -5.04
C ASN A 574 13.47 -1.28 -4.23
N VAL A 575 12.31 -1.25 -4.88
CA VAL A 575 11.01 -1.01 -4.22
C VAL A 575 10.04 -2.20 -4.36
N VAL A 576 10.55 -3.34 -4.83
CA VAL A 576 9.84 -4.62 -4.91
C VAL A 576 10.47 -5.59 -3.91
N SER A 577 9.66 -6.11 -3.00
CA SER A 577 10.07 -7.10 -1.99
C SER A 577 9.24 -8.37 -2.13
N LEU A 578 9.87 -9.48 -2.47
CA LEU A 578 9.28 -10.82 -2.45
C LEU A 578 9.67 -11.51 -1.14
N GLU A 579 8.69 -11.83 -0.29
CA GLU A 579 8.92 -12.30 1.07
C GLU A 579 8.15 -13.58 1.38
N TYR A 580 8.84 -14.61 1.87
CA TYR A 580 8.19 -15.82 2.38
C TYR A 580 8.80 -16.25 3.71
N LYS A 581 8.03 -16.97 4.54
CA LYS A 581 8.50 -17.47 5.84
C LYS A 581 8.43 -18.98 5.89
N MET A 582 9.53 -19.65 5.56
CA MET A 582 9.63 -21.10 5.58
C MET A 582 11.00 -21.58 6.03
N SER A 583 11.02 -22.67 6.78
CA SER A 583 12.23 -23.32 7.27
C SER A 583 11.97 -24.80 7.52
N GLN A 584 13.02 -25.63 7.53
CA GLN A 584 12.88 -27.04 7.96
C GLN A 584 12.31 -27.14 9.39
N ALA A 585 12.63 -26.19 10.28
CA ALA A 585 12.04 -26.11 11.61
C ALA A 585 10.54 -25.80 11.64
N LEU A 586 9.96 -25.34 10.52
CA LEU A 586 8.50 -25.16 10.34
C LEU A 586 7.84 -26.35 9.62
N GLY A 587 8.58 -27.44 9.39
CA GLY A 587 8.06 -28.67 8.79
C GLY A 587 8.32 -28.82 7.28
N ALA A 588 9.12 -27.94 6.67
CA ALA A 588 9.58 -28.13 5.29
C ALA A 588 10.44 -29.41 5.18
N SER A 589 10.26 -30.17 4.10
CA SER A 589 10.89 -31.49 3.91
C SER A 589 12.41 -31.47 3.76
N ASN A 590 12.95 -30.33 3.33
CA ASN A 590 14.32 -30.12 2.87
C ASN A 590 14.56 -28.61 2.64
N ASN A 591 15.78 -28.21 2.28
CA ASN A 591 16.13 -26.80 2.03
C ASN A 591 15.37 -26.23 0.84
N GLU A 592 15.21 -27.02 -0.20
CA GLU A 592 14.56 -26.66 -1.47
C GLU A 592 13.12 -26.18 -1.23
N ALA A 593 12.37 -26.88 -0.38
CA ALA A 593 11.00 -26.49 0.00
C ALA A 593 10.93 -25.19 0.83
N THR A 594 12.06 -24.67 1.33
CA THR A 594 12.11 -23.40 2.07
C THR A 594 12.35 -22.17 1.19
N ALA A 595 12.72 -22.37 -0.08
CA ALA A 595 13.07 -21.27 -0.98
C ALA A 595 11.92 -20.27 -1.15
N THR A 596 12.18 -18.98 -0.93
CA THR A 596 11.22 -17.92 -1.24
C THR A 596 11.01 -17.81 -2.76
N LEU A 597 12.10 -17.92 -3.52
CA LEU A 597 12.10 -18.11 -4.97
C LEU A 597 12.77 -19.46 -5.34
N ASP A 598 11.98 -20.38 -5.89
CA ASP A 598 12.44 -21.62 -6.51
C ASP A 598 12.57 -21.43 -8.02
N ASN A 599 13.75 -21.01 -8.49
CA ASN A 599 14.02 -20.75 -9.89
C ASN A 599 14.57 -22.00 -10.60
N GLN A 600 13.66 -22.73 -11.26
CA GLN A 600 14.00 -23.90 -12.08
C GLN A 600 13.99 -23.58 -13.59
N GLY A 601 13.75 -22.32 -13.99
CA GLY A 601 13.69 -21.93 -15.40
C GLY A 601 15.08 -21.87 -16.05
N ALA A 602 15.13 -22.06 -17.37
CA ALA A 602 16.36 -21.90 -18.16
C ALA A 602 16.46 -20.49 -18.72
N ASN A 603 17.64 -19.88 -18.66
CA ASN A 603 17.90 -18.54 -19.21
C ASN A 603 16.96 -17.50 -18.60
N VAL A 604 16.84 -17.56 -17.27
CA VAL A 604 16.04 -16.64 -16.48
C VAL A 604 16.94 -15.54 -15.93
N SER A 605 16.54 -14.29 -16.13
CA SER A 605 17.25 -13.11 -15.62
C SER A 605 16.34 -12.33 -14.67
N ILE A 606 16.83 -11.95 -13.49
CA ILE A 606 16.05 -11.23 -12.49
C ILE A 606 16.76 -9.93 -12.12
N TYR A 607 16.04 -8.82 -12.16
CA TYR A 607 16.57 -7.47 -12.00
C TYR A 607 15.85 -6.72 -10.88
N ASN A 608 16.61 -6.11 -9.96
CA ASN A 608 16.13 -5.10 -9.00
C ASN A 608 14.95 -5.53 -8.10
N ILE A 609 15.04 -6.73 -7.54
CA ILE A 609 14.07 -7.27 -6.57
C ILE A 609 14.79 -7.69 -5.30
N ASP A 610 14.21 -7.35 -4.14
CA ASP A 610 14.61 -7.91 -2.86
C ASP A 610 13.85 -9.22 -2.62
N ILE A 611 14.57 -10.32 -2.38
CA ILE A 611 14.04 -11.66 -2.16
C ILE A 611 14.43 -12.13 -0.76
N LYS A 612 13.45 -12.35 0.11
CA LYS A 612 13.67 -12.53 1.54
C LYS A 612 13.01 -13.79 2.08
N ASN A 613 13.79 -14.62 2.77
CA ASN A 613 13.22 -15.58 3.69
C ASN A 613 13.18 -14.99 5.10
N THR A 614 11.98 -14.71 5.60
CA THR A 614 11.75 -13.99 6.86
C THR A 614 11.69 -14.91 8.09
N TYR A 615 12.22 -16.14 7.99
CA TYR A 615 12.35 -17.05 9.13
C TYR A 615 13.33 -16.55 10.20
N GLY A 616 14.52 -16.09 9.77
CA GLY A 616 15.59 -15.61 10.66
C GLY A 616 16.47 -16.72 11.25
N LYS A 617 17.08 -16.46 12.42
CA LYS A 617 18.07 -17.35 13.05
C LYS A 617 17.42 -18.57 13.70
N GLY A 618 17.89 -19.78 13.33
CA GLY A 618 17.63 -21.01 14.09
C GLY A 618 17.66 -22.31 13.28
N SER A 619 17.42 -22.23 11.97
CA SER A 619 17.40 -23.35 11.04
C SER A 619 17.48 -22.80 9.61
N GLN A 620 17.75 -23.68 8.65
CA GLN A 620 17.87 -23.42 7.23
C GLN A 620 16.60 -22.75 6.66
N ALA A 621 16.80 -21.71 5.85
CA ALA A 621 15.74 -20.88 5.33
C ALA A 621 16.19 -20.20 4.03
N VAL A 622 15.98 -20.84 2.89
CA VAL A 622 16.49 -20.39 1.59
C VAL A 622 15.71 -19.16 1.09
N ALA A 623 16.42 -18.12 0.63
CA ALA A 623 15.82 -17.00 -0.08
C ALA A 623 15.69 -17.32 -1.58
N VAL A 624 16.79 -17.69 -2.24
CA VAL A 624 16.81 -18.09 -3.65
C VAL A 624 17.39 -19.49 -3.82
N MET A 625 16.66 -20.34 -4.54
CA MET A 625 17.17 -21.58 -5.10
C MET A 625 17.34 -21.41 -6.61
N ALA A 626 18.58 -21.55 -7.08
CA ALA A 626 18.96 -21.50 -8.47
C ALA A 626 19.25 -22.93 -8.96
N TYR A 627 18.30 -23.50 -9.72
CA TYR A 627 18.26 -24.92 -10.06
C TYR A 627 17.81 -25.18 -11.50
N ASN A 628 18.67 -24.84 -12.45
CA ASN A 628 18.59 -25.31 -13.83
C ASN A 628 19.99 -25.71 -14.32
N LYS A 629 20.10 -26.51 -15.38
CA LYS A 629 21.40 -26.86 -15.99
C LYS A 629 21.96 -25.76 -16.89
N GLU A 630 21.07 -24.91 -17.39
CA GLU A 630 21.39 -23.79 -18.26
C GLU A 630 21.76 -22.54 -17.44
N GLN A 631 21.70 -21.38 -18.08
CA GLN A 631 22.13 -20.10 -17.55
C GLN A 631 21.06 -19.49 -16.63
N GLN A 632 21.47 -18.89 -15.51
CA GLN A 632 20.61 -18.04 -14.68
C GLN A 632 21.37 -16.77 -14.22
N ALA A 633 20.68 -15.63 -14.20
CA ALA A 633 21.32 -14.34 -13.96
C ALA A 633 20.51 -13.45 -13.02
N TYR A 634 21.21 -12.74 -12.14
CA TYR A 634 20.63 -11.94 -11.09
C TYR A 634 21.39 -10.60 -10.97
N TYR A 635 20.68 -9.49 -11.14
CA TYR A 635 21.27 -8.16 -11.34
C TYR A 635 20.60 -7.14 -10.42
N GLY A 636 21.39 -6.44 -9.59
CA GLY A 636 20.81 -5.49 -8.64
C GLY A 636 19.84 -6.12 -7.63
N VAL A 637 19.90 -7.43 -7.40
CA VAL A 637 18.98 -8.10 -6.45
C VAL A 637 19.48 -7.98 -5.02
N GLY A 638 18.57 -7.99 -4.05
CA GLY A 638 18.91 -8.14 -2.63
C GLY A 638 18.45 -9.50 -2.11
N LEU A 639 19.34 -10.34 -1.61
CA LEU A 639 19.00 -11.64 -1.02
C LEU A 639 19.13 -11.60 0.50
N TYR A 640 18.07 -11.95 1.22
CA TYR A 640 18.03 -11.81 2.69
C TYR A 640 17.58 -13.11 3.37
N SER A 641 18.44 -13.70 4.19
CA SER A 641 18.11 -14.71 5.20
C SER A 641 19.22 -14.76 6.26
N TYR A 642 19.21 -15.76 7.14
CA TYR A 642 20.26 -15.96 8.16
C TYR A 642 21.11 -17.21 7.92
N GLN A 643 20.47 -18.32 7.58
CA GLN A 643 21.14 -19.59 7.30
C GLN A 643 20.67 -20.11 5.94
N ASP A 644 21.62 -20.53 5.10
CA ASP A 644 21.39 -21.13 3.79
C ASP A 644 20.69 -20.16 2.78
N THR A 645 21.04 -18.86 2.77
CA THR A 645 20.35 -17.81 1.97
C THR A 645 20.26 -18.11 0.47
N LEU A 646 21.37 -18.43 -0.19
CA LEU A 646 21.46 -18.71 -1.64
C LEU A 646 21.84 -20.18 -1.87
N LEU A 647 20.94 -20.93 -2.49
CA LEU A 647 21.14 -22.32 -2.90
C LEU A 647 21.48 -22.41 -4.41
N THR A 648 22.77 -22.51 -4.72
CA THR A 648 23.31 -22.69 -6.08
C THR A 648 23.43 -24.19 -6.42
N TRP A 649 22.30 -24.81 -6.80
CA TRP A 649 22.24 -26.27 -6.88
C TRP A 649 22.93 -26.86 -8.12
N GLU A 650 22.65 -26.30 -9.30
CA GLU A 650 23.13 -26.79 -10.61
C GLU A 650 23.21 -25.63 -11.62
N GLY A 651 23.98 -25.78 -12.71
CA GLY A 651 24.04 -24.83 -13.83
C GLY A 651 25.08 -23.72 -13.71
N THR A 652 24.99 -22.72 -14.59
CA THR A 652 25.88 -21.53 -14.60
C THR A 652 25.11 -20.30 -14.13
N GLN A 653 25.67 -19.59 -13.16
CA GLN A 653 24.92 -18.60 -12.38
C GLN A 653 25.76 -17.34 -12.17
N ILE A 654 25.19 -16.17 -12.48
CA ILE A 654 25.81 -14.87 -12.19
C ILE A 654 24.97 -14.02 -11.24
N PHE A 655 25.63 -13.41 -10.26
CA PHE A 655 25.08 -12.34 -9.42
C PHE A 655 25.97 -11.10 -9.59
N ALA A 656 25.39 -9.99 -10.06
CA ALA A 656 26.14 -8.76 -10.30
C ALA A 656 25.42 -7.53 -9.70
N ASN A 657 26.19 -6.56 -9.22
CA ASN A 657 25.72 -5.35 -8.52
C ASN A 657 24.69 -5.63 -7.41
N SER A 658 24.80 -6.78 -6.74
CA SER A 658 23.76 -7.35 -5.86
C SER A 658 24.15 -7.27 -4.38
N TYR A 659 23.19 -7.49 -3.49
CA TYR A 659 23.40 -7.65 -2.05
C TYR A 659 23.01 -9.07 -1.64
N ILE A 660 23.85 -9.75 -0.85
CA ILE A 660 23.57 -11.11 -0.38
C ILE A 660 23.91 -11.20 1.11
N GLU A 661 22.88 -11.41 1.94
CA GLU A 661 23.00 -11.38 3.40
C GLU A 661 22.79 -12.76 4.06
N GLY A 662 23.62 -13.06 5.05
CA GLY A 662 23.44 -14.20 5.94
C GLY A 662 24.58 -14.37 6.94
N ALA A 663 24.56 -15.47 7.67
CA ALA A 663 25.54 -15.77 8.73
C ALA A 663 26.14 -17.18 8.56
N THR A 664 25.29 -18.20 8.43
CA THR A 664 25.72 -19.61 8.33
C THR A 664 25.49 -20.14 6.93
N ASP A 665 26.56 -20.57 6.26
CA ASP A 665 26.54 -21.28 4.98
C ASP A 665 25.69 -20.55 3.92
N PHE A 666 25.71 -19.22 3.93
CA PHE A 666 24.68 -18.44 3.24
C PHE A 666 24.82 -18.39 1.72
N ILE A 667 25.94 -18.87 1.18
CA ILE A 667 26.12 -19.23 -0.23
C ILE A 667 26.53 -20.71 -0.29
N PHE A 668 25.60 -21.60 -0.61
CA PHE A 668 25.81 -23.05 -0.58
C PHE A 668 25.15 -23.75 -1.77
N GLY A 669 25.50 -25.03 -2.00
CA GLY A 669 24.98 -25.79 -3.14
C GLY A 669 25.90 -26.94 -3.51
N ARG A 670 25.76 -27.54 -4.69
CA ARG A 670 26.55 -28.72 -5.10
C ARG A 670 27.23 -28.56 -6.45
N GLU A 671 26.45 -28.55 -7.52
CA GLU A 671 26.95 -28.65 -8.90
C GLU A 671 26.90 -27.31 -9.65
N GLY A 672 26.43 -26.23 -9.01
CA GLY A 672 26.42 -24.89 -9.58
C GLY A 672 27.83 -24.33 -9.81
N SER A 673 28.02 -23.63 -10.93
CA SER A 673 29.20 -22.80 -11.19
C SER A 673 28.76 -21.34 -11.10
N LEU A 674 29.34 -20.62 -10.15
CA LEU A 674 28.79 -19.38 -9.61
C LEU A 674 29.81 -18.24 -9.71
N TRP A 675 29.42 -17.14 -10.33
CA TRP A 675 30.20 -15.91 -10.42
C TRP A 675 29.46 -14.78 -9.71
N ILE A 676 30.05 -14.24 -8.64
CA ILE A 676 29.52 -13.08 -7.93
C ILE A 676 30.47 -11.92 -8.16
N THR A 677 29.99 -10.81 -8.73
CA THR A 677 30.82 -9.64 -9.08
C THR A 677 30.20 -8.32 -8.63
N ASN A 678 31.04 -7.33 -8.31
CA ASN A 678 30.65 -5.96 -7.96
C ASN A 678 29.53 -5.89 -6.90
N SER A 679 29.50 -6.87 -5.98
CA SER A 679 28.39 -7.14 -5.08
C SER A 679 28.80 -6.97 -3.62
N THR A 680 27.82 -6.80 -2.72
CA THR A 680 28.07 -6.68 -1.28
C THR A 680 27.55 -7.91 -0.53
N LEU A 681 28.43 -8.55 0.23
CA LEU A 681 28.11 -9.70 1.08
C LEU A 681 27.91 -9.24 2.52
N GLY A 682 26.66 -9.24 2.99
CA GLY A 682 26.26 -8.78 4.32
C GLY A 682 26.35 -9.89 5.37
N VAL A 683 27.25 -9.75 6.33
CA VAL A 683 27.38 -10.69 7.46
C VAL A 683 26.36 -10.35 8.55
N ALA A 684 25.32 -11.18 8.68
CA ALA A 684 24.25 -11.07 9.69
C ALA A 684 24.63 -11.66 11.07
N GLY A 685 25.73 -12.40 11.17
CA GLY A 685 26.19 -13.05 12.39
C GLY A 685 27.45 -13.89 12.16
N ALA A 686 28.05 -14.39 13.25
CA ALA A 686 29.17 -15.32 13.20
C ALA A 686 28.83 -16.61 12.41
N GLY A 687 29.76 -17.08 11.58
CA GLY A 687 29.55 -18.26 10.72
C GLY A 687 30.47 -18.34 9.51
N CYS A 688 29.97 -18.88 8.40
CA CYS A 688 30.73 -19.14 7.16
C CYS A 688 29.99 -18.54 5.97
N ILE A 689 30.68 -17.80 5.10
CA ILE A 689 30.07 -17.18 3.91
C ILE A 689 29.69 -18.26 2.91
N THR A 690 30.63 -19.13 2.55
CA THR A 690 30.40 -20.19 1.54
C THR A 690 30.40 -21.60 2.12
N ALA A 691 29.57 -22.48 1.56
CA ALA A 691 29.55 -23.91 1.84
C ALA A 691 29.37 -24.74 0.56
N SER A 692 30.45 -24.85 -0.23
CA SER A 692 30.47 -25.66 -1.44
C SER A 692 30.30 -27.15 -1.12
N GLY A 693 29.22 -27.74 -1.61
CA GLY A 693 28.87 -29.16 -1.49
C GLY A 693 29.45 -30.08 -2.56
N ARG A 694 30.33 -29.56 -3.42
CA ARG A 694 31.04 -30.29 -4.48
C ARG A 694 31.75 -31.54 -3.92
N THR A 695 31.39 -32.72 -4.42
CA THR A 695 31.94 -34.00 -3.93
C THR A 695 32.93 -34.67 -4.88
N SER A 696 33.10 -34.19 -6.12
CA SER A 696 34.03 -34.80 -7.08
C SER A 696 35.03 -33.81 -7.66
N GLU A 697 36.30 -34.19 -7.72
CA GLU A 697 37.37 -33.48 -8.45
C GLU A 697 37.01 -33.19 -9.92
N SER A 698 36.16 -34.02 -10.54
CA SER A 698 35.74 -33.87 -11.93
C SER A 698 34.56 -32.92 -12.15
N SER A 699 33.87 -32.47 -11.09
CA SER A 699 32.77 -31.51 -11.22
C SER A 699 33.30 -30.13 -11.59
N ALA A 700 32.64 -29.47 -12.55
CA ALA A 700 32.94 -28.11 -12.99
C ALA A 700 32.59 -27.05 -11.94
N SER A 701 31.74 -27.38 -10.96
CA SER A 701 31.34 -26.53 -9.82
C SER A 701 32.51 -25.73 -9.23
N TYR A 702 32.36 -24.41 -9.16
CA TYR A 702 33.32 -23.46 -8.62
C TYR A 702 32.55 -22.20 -8.25
N TYR A 703 32.66 -21.73 -7.00
CA TYR A 703 32.15 -20.42 -6.61
C TYR A 703 33.29 -19.40 -6.65
N VAL A 704 33.14 -18.33 -7.42
CA VAL A 704 34.11 -17.23 -7.50
C VAL A 704 33.41 -15.94 -7.09
N ILE A 705 33.87 -15.36 -5.99
CA ILE A 705 33.49 -14.03 -5.51
C ILE A 705 34.59 -13.08 -5.96
N THR A 706 34.27 -12.14 -6.84
CA THR A 706 35.21 -11.22 -7.46
C THR A 706 34.78 -9.77 -7.28
N ASP A 707 35.72 -8.82 -7.21
CA ASP A 707 35.43 -7.37 -7.29
C ASP A 707 34.35 -6.88 -6.31
N SER A 708 34.23 -7.53 -5.16
CA SER A 708 33.08 -7.40 -4.24
C SER A 708 33.52 -6.83 -2.89
N THR A 709 32.57 -6.58 -1.99
CA THR A 709 32.86 -6.15 -0.61
C THR A 709 32.14 -7.06 0.38
N VAL A 710 32.86 -7.63 1.34
CA VAL A 710 32.25 -8.22 2.54
C VAL A 710 32.05 -7.12 3.58
N THR A 711 30.88 -7.08 4.22
CA THR A 711 30.56 -6.06 5.22
C THR A 711 29.77 -6.64 6.39
N LYS A 712 29.67 -5.89 7.49
CA LYS A 712 28.76 -6.21 8.59
C LYS A 712 27.35 -5.78 8.19
N ALA A 713 26.39 -6.71 8.20
CA ALA A 713 24.99 -6.37 7.93
C ALA A 713 24.42 -5.44 9.02
N SER A 714 23.41 -4.65 8.66
CA SER A 714 22.80 -3.68 9.57
C SER A 714 22.16 -4.38 10.77
N GLY A 715 22.57 -4.00 11.99
CA GLY A 715 22.06 -4.60 13.23
C GLY A 715 22.63 -5.98 13.58
N ALA A 716 23.58 -6.51 12.81
CA ALA A 716 24.21 -7.81 13.09
C ALA A 716 24.98 -7.82 14.43
N ASP A 717 24.88 -8.92 15.17
CA ASP A 717 25.72 -9.21 16.32
C ASP A 717 26.86 -10.16 15.90
N VAL A 718 27.98 -9.55 15.52
CA VAL A 718 29.21 -10.21 15.06
C VAL A 718 30.41 -9.32 15.36
N SER A 719 31.49 -9.93 15.81
CA SER A 719 32.76 -9.31 16.20
C SER A 719 33.87 -9.60 15.18
N ALA A 720 35.04 -8.98 15.39
CA ALA A 720 36.23 -9.29 14.61
C ALA A 720 36.61 -10.78 14.74
N ALA A 721 37.12 -11.37 13.65
CA ALA A 721 37.53 -12.76 13.53
C ALA A 721 36.47 -13.85 13.81
N GLU A 722 35.17 -13.55 13.74
CA GLU A 722 34.08 -14.53 13.94
C GLU A 722 33.52 -15.13 12.62
N VAL A 723 34.01 -14.71 11.46
CA VAL A 723 33.52 -15.09 10.13
C VAL A 723 34.58 -15.85 9.35
N TYR A 724 34.18 -16.87 8.61
CA TYR A 724 35.06 -17.60 7.68
C TYR A 724 34.58 -17.39 6.23
N LEU A 725 35.51 -17.33 5.29
CA LEU A 725 35.25 -17.27 3.85
C LEU A 725 34.47 -18.51 3.37
N GLY A 726 34.72 -19.67 4.00
CA GLY A 726 33.88 -20.85 3.80
C GLY A 726 34.28 -22.08 4.58
N ARG A 727 33.49 -23.15 4.41
CA ARG A 727 33.74 -24.50 4.91
C ARG A 727 33.26 -25.60 3.96
N PRO A 728 33.87 -26.80 3.97
CA PRO A 728 33.58 -27.82 2.96
C PRO A 728 32.31 -28.63 3.27
N TRP A 729 31.17 -28.25 2.70
CA TRP A 729 30.00 -29.14 2.75
C TRP A 729 30.24 -30.44 1.96
N GLY A 730 31.03 -30.37 0.88
CA GLY A 730 31.54 -31.54 0.15
C GLY A 730 33.06 -31.70 0.31
N GLU A 731 33.54 -32.95 0.25
CA GLU A 731 34.97 -33.31 0.39
C GLU A 731 35.90 -32.71 -0.69
N ASN A 732 35.33 -32.21 -1.77
CA ASN A 732 36.03 -31.59 -2.91
C ASN A 732 35.60 -30.12 -3.09
N ALA A 733 35.27 -29.43 -1.99
CA ALA A 733 34.76 -28.06 -2.01
C ALA A 733 35.69 -27.08 -2.72
N ARG A 734 35.14 -26.18 -3.55
CA ARG A 734 35.95 -25.30 -4.40
C ARG A 734 35.40 -23.88 -4.49
N VAL A 735 36.13 -22.93 -3.92
CA VAL A 735 35.73 -21.53 -3.76
C VAL A 735 36.94 -20.60 -3.93
N ALA A 736 36.75 -19.44 -4.55
CA ALA A 736 37.75 -18.38 -4.61
C ALA A 736 37.16 -17.01 -4.23
N PHE A 737 37.92 -16.22 -3.49
CA PHE A 737 37.68 -14.79 -3.27
C PHE A 737 38.81 -14.01 -3.95
N GLN A 738 38.48 -13.13 -4.89
CA GLN A 738 39.49 -12.34 -5.60
C GLN A 738 39.08 -10.87 -5.72
N ARG A 739 40.04 -9.95 -5.71
CA ARG A 739 39.82 -8.49 -5.81
C ARG A 739 38.72 -7.97 -4.88
N THR A 740 38.52 -8.64 -3.75
CA THR A 740 37.39 -8.43 -2.83
C THR A 740 37.86 -7.75 -1.56
N GLU A 741 37.12 -6.75 -1.08
CA GLU A 741 37.39 -6.11 0.22
C GLU A 741 36.87 -6.99 1.36
N LEU A 742 37.77 -7.38 2.26
CA LEU A 742 37.55 -8.25 3.40
C LEU A 742 37.79 -7.48 4.71
N PRO A 743 36.77 -7.30 5.57
CA PRO A 743 36.88 -6.57 6.83
C PRO A 743 37.49 -7.44 7.93
N ASP A 744 37.81 -6.84 9.08
CA ASP A 744 38.36 -7.53 10.26
C ASP A 744 37.41 -8.56 10.91
N LEU A 745 36.18 -8.70 10.40
CA LEU A 745 35.27 -9.81 10.71
C LEU A 745 35.85 -11.17 10.31
N ILE A 746 36.66 -11.22 9.24
CA ILE A 746 37.24 -12.47 8.73
C ILE A 746 38.29 -12.99 9.71
N ASN A 747 38.14 -14.26 10.10
CA ASN A 747 39.08 -14.98 10.94
C ASN A 747 40.45 -15.12 10.24
N SER A 748 41.55 -15.07 11.00
CA SER A 748 42.90 -15.16 10.43
C SER A 748 43.12 -16.45 9.61
N ALA A 749 42.48 -17.57 10.01
CA ALA A 749 42.50 -18.84 9.28
C ALA A 749 41.85 -18.74 7.88
N GLY A 750 40.97 -17.77 7.66
CA GLY A 750 40.17 -17.60 6.43
C GLY A 750 39.09 -18.67 6.27
N TRP A 751 39.48 -19.93 6.28
CA TRP A 751 38.65 -21.10 5.98
C TRP A 751 38.49 -22.00 7.19
N LYS A 752 37.41 -22.78 7.23
CA LYS A 752 37.11 -23.68 8.36
C LYS A 752 36.91 -25.11 7.88
N ALA A 753 37.36 -26.08 8.67
CA ALA A 753 36.94 -27.47 8.53
C ALA A 753 35.40 -27.59 8.70
N TRP A 754 34.79 -28.61 8.12
CA TRP A 754 33.33 -28.79 8.16
C TRP A 754 32.83 -28.98 9.60
N ASN A 755 33.44 -29.92 10.33
CA ASN A 755 33.42 -30.05 11.79
C ASN A 755 34.62 -30.90 12.27
N ASP A 756 34.83 -31.01 13.58
CA ASP A 756 36.03 -31.65 14.16
C ASP A 756 36.09 -33.18 13.92
N ASP A 757 34.95 -33.87 13.85
CA ASP A 757 34.87 -35.33 13.64
C ASP A 757 34.93 -35.72 12.15
N ASP A 758 34.61 -34.78 11.26
CA ASP A 758 34.52 -34.95 9.81
C ASP A 758 34.94 -33.64 9.11
N PRO A 759 36.26 -33.38 8.96
CA PRO A 759 36.78 -32.07 8.57
C PRO A 759 36.62 -31.77 7.07
N ARG A 760 36.63 -32.79 6.21
CA ARG A 760 36.44 -32.71 4.74
C ARG A 760 37.43 -31.80 3.99
N THR A 761 38.67 -31.70 4.46
CA THR A 761 39.67 -30.73 3.96
C THR A 761 40.66 -31.26 2.92
N ASP A 762 40.73 -32.57 2.66
CA ASP A 762 41.82 -33.14 1.86
C ASP A 762 41.75 -32.82 0.35
N GLY A 763 40.54 -32.64 -0.19
CA GLY A 763 40.28 -32.35 -1.61
C GLY A 763 39.84 -30.92 -1.90
N VAL A 764 39.92 -30.00 -0.92
CA VAL A 764 39.40 -28.64 -1.09
C VAL A 764 40.34 -27.76 -1.92
N VAL A 765 39.75 -26.84 -2.67
CA VAL A 765 40.46 -25.81 -3.43
C VAL A 765 39.91 -24.45 -3.02
N TYR A 766 40.57 -23.82 -2.06
CA TYR A 766 40.21 -22.51 -1.52
C TYR A 766 41.24 -21.46 -1.92
N GLY A 767 40.86 -20.49 -2.74
CA GLY A 767 41.79 -19.51 -3.28
C GLY A 767 41.52 -18.08 -2.83
N GLU A 768 42.57 -17.33 -2.54
CA GLU A 768 42.52 -15.87 -2.41
C GLU A 768 43.44 -15.20 -3.44
N PHE A 769 42.99 -14.11 -4.07
CA PHE A 769 43.82 -13.35 -5.03
C PHE A 769 43.54 -11.84 -5.00
N ASP A 770 44.54 -11.03 -4.65
CA ASP A 770 44.45 -9.55 -4.69
C ASP A 770 43.28 -8.96 -3.87
N ASN A 771 42.88 -9.65 -2.80
CA ASN A 771 41.90 -9.16 -1.84
C ASN A 771 42.49 -8.01 -1.00
N THR A 772 41.63 -7.12 -0.52
CA THR A 772 42.01 -5.92 0.24
C THR A 772 41.28 -5.83 1.59
N GLY A 773 41.62 -4.86 2.43
CA GLY A 773 41.04 -4.71 3.76
C GLY A 773 41.72 -5.55 4.85
N ASN A 774 41.33 -5.32 6.12
CA ASN A 774 42.01 -5.89 7.29
C ASN A 774 41.90 -7.42 7.37
N GLY A 775 40.83 -8.00 6.83
CA GLY A 775 40.59 -9.45 6.81
C GLY A 775 41.31 -10.20 5.70
N ALA A 776 41.87 -9.52 4.71
CA ALA A 776 42.57 -10.13 3.56
C ALA A 776 43.98 -10.65 3.88
N SER A 777 44.35 -10.73 5.15
CA SER A 777 45.63 -11.30 5.59
C SER A 777 45.46 -12.15 6.84
N GLY A 778 46.34 -13.14 7.01
CA GLY A 778 46.34 -14.06 8.14
C GLY A 778 47.09 -15.35 7.82
N ASP A 779 47.28 -16.19 8.83
CA ASP A 779 47.79 -17.55 8.65
C ASP A 779 46.66 -18.43 8.13
N ARG A 780 46.55 -18.56 6.80
CA ARG A 780 45.43 -19.26 6.15
C ARG A 780 45.51 -20.78 6.30
N ASP A 781 44.41 -21.37 6.74
CA ASP A 781 44.21 -22.81 6.75
C ASP A 781 43.59 -23.26 5.41
N PHE A 782 44.03 -24.43 4.92
CA PHE A 782 43.50 -25.12 3.73
C PHE A 782 43.58 -24.34 2.39
N GLU A 783 44.30 -23.22 2.33
CA GLU A 783 44.39 -22.37 1.13
C GLU A 783 45.24 -22.99 0.01
N THR A 784 44.69 -22.98 -1.20
CA THR A 784 45.41 -23.15 -2.47
C THR A 784 45.74 -21.77 -3.05
N LYS A 785 47.00 -21.34 -2.88
CA LYS A 785 47.46 -20.03 -3.34
C LYS A 785 47.28 -19.81 -4.84
N LEU A 786 46.46 -18.82 -5.20
CA LEU A 786 46.28 -18.39 -6.59
C LEU A 786 47.47 -17.53 -7.07
N THR A 787 47.74 -17.58 -8.38
CA THR A 787 48.86 -16.83 -9.02
C THR A 787 48.40 -15.80 -10.04
N ALA A 788 47.15 -15.89 -10.46
CA ALA A 788 46.39 -14.92 -11.24
C ALA A 788 44.94 -14.97 -10.75
N ALA A 789 44.14 -13.96 -11.12
CA ALA A 789 42.70 -14.06 -10.99
C ALA A 789 42.14 -15.15 -11.93
N LEU A 790 41.01 -15.74 -11.54
CA LEU A 790 40.19 -16.58 -12.40
C LEU A 790 39.41 -15.69 -13.37
N GLU A 791 39.20 -16.18 -14.59
CA GLU A 791 38.45 -15.49 -15.64
C GLU A 791 37.00 -15.99 -15.69
N ILE A 792 36.05 -15.09 -15.94
CA ILE A 792 34.61 -15.40 -15.95
C ILE A 792 34.24 -16.53 -16.93
N GLY A 793 34.94 -16.59 -18.08
CA GLY A 793 34.71 -17.63 -19.10
C GLY A 793 35.14 -19.04 -18.69
N ASP A 794 36.04 -19.18 -17.72
CA ASP A 794 36.44 -20.49 -17.16
C ASP A 794 35.39 -21.04 -16.18
N ILE A 795 34.50 -20.17 -15.66
CA ILE A 795 33.49 -20.49 -14.64
C ILE A 795 32.09 -20.59 -15.25
N LEU A 796 31.73 -19.65 -16.12
CA LEU A 796 30.40 -19.54 -16.74
C LEU A 796 30.32 -20.11 -18.16
N GLY A 797 31.45 -20.53 -18.75
CA GLY A 797 31.56 -20.95 -20.14
C GLY A 797 32.08 -19.84 -21.06
N SER A 798 32.73 -20.23 -22.16
CA SER A 798 33.33 -19.29 -23.13
C SER A 798 32.31 -18.41 -23.87
N ASP A 799 31.03 -18.78 -23.78
CA ASP A 799 29.84 -18.13 -24.32
C ASP A 799 29.15 -17.18 -23.32
N TYR A 800 29.74 -16.92 -22.15
CA TYR A 800 29.14 -16.02 -21.14
C TYR A 800 28.70 -14.66 -21.71
N ALA A 801 29.46 -14.10 -22.65
CA ALA A 801 29.18 -12.81 -23.27
C ALA A 801 27.92 -12.79 -24.17
N ASP A 802 27.36 -13.96 -24.51
CA ASP A 802 26.12 -14.06 -25.30
C ASP A 802 24.86 -13.96 -24.42
N TRP A 803 24.97 -14.12 -23.10
CA TRP A 803 23.83 -14.17 -22.16
C TRP A 803 23.98 -13.33 -20.89
N VAL A 804 25.20 -12.99 -20.48
CA VAL A 804 25.45 -12.05 -19.38
C VAL A 804 25.19 -10.62 -19.84
N ASP A 805 24.48 -9.85 -19.04
CA ASP A 805 24.20 -8.45 -19.30
C ASP A 805 25.45 -7.60 -19.10
N ALA A 806 26.03 -7.13 -20.20
CA ALA A 806 27.24 -6.32 -20.24
C ALA A 806 27.10 -4.95 -19.55
N ALA A 807 25.91 -4.54 -19.10
CA ALA A 807 25.72 -3.34 -18.28
C ALA A 807 26.12 -3.52 -16.80
N TYR A 808 26.37 -4.77 -16.36
CA TYR A 808 26.61 -5.14 -14.96
C TYR A 808 27.99 -5.77 -14.68
N ILE A 809 28.86 -5.90 -15.69
CA ILE A 809 30.19 -6.56 -15.61
C ILE A 809 31.33 -5.69 -16.11
#